data_AF-A0A8T9SP15-F1
#
_entry.id   AF-A0A8T9SP15-F1
#
_cell.length_a   1.000
_cell.length_b   1.000
_cell.length_c   1.000
_cell.angle_alpha   90.00
_cell.angle_beta   90.00
_cell.angle_gamma   90.00
#
_symmetry.space_group_name_H-M   'P 1'
#
loop_
_entity.id
_entity.type
_entity.pdbx_description
1 polymer ?
#
loop_
_entity_poly.entity_id
_entity_poly.type
_entity_poly.pdbx_seq_one_letter_code
_entity_poly.pdbx_strand_id
1 'polypeptide(L)'
;MTPEQPVFRIAVRKFGPFESAMQKLWDGYCQHSGCQLAVEMVPMDLHPLHQSLLTNEGLLRGAWDVAHINTDWLLEAHTAGALENLTPYLQADPPAGFPKGWSSSLLGMQQYGDAVVGLPFHDGPECLIFRKDLFDSPVEQENFQRQHGRPLEPPTTWAELQTVAQFFHRPAENLYGLVAAGYPDGHNTVFDFCLQLWTRGGQLLDEQGRVVIDSEAAREGLSYYRQLLQDQAAIHPQSMQYESVQAGQAFARGEAALMINWFGFAAVCDVDEACPVRSKVDITSIPRGEGLQGRSASLNVYWLYAIGAGSKHKDVAYDFMRYATRPENDKLLTLEGGIGCRISTWHDAEINALVPYYHKLEMLHQQAESLPQKANWAQIATIIDEVVLQAINSDTPTAELLAAGQRNINLLDHVFCSTMFKINDIEVPYLPVLPEKPLPIVIIGAGGIVHDAHLPAYRKAGFEVVGITNRTRARAEKLAAEWGIPHVYDSVAEAVAHAPADAVYDITIMPEQFVATLEQLPDGCGVLIQKPMGDYFWQTQEILEVCRRKKLAAAINCQLRFAPYVSAAREMIRQGLIGELYDMEVRVTLETPWELFPHVMVHPRLEIQYHSIHYIDLLRSFLGEPSSVMAKTLRHPAKALSSSRSTILFDYGDTMHAVINTNHDHSFGPENQESFIKWEGTKGAIKARMGLLMNYPHGVPDKFEYCLMREGETPTWHTVELEGSWFPDAFMGTMGSLMRYKQGEIDVLPTSVEDVIKTMAVVEAAYASSDAGKASPPGPRRNA
;
A
#
# COMPACT_ATOMS: atom_id res chain seq x y z
N MET A 1 5.91 51.39 10.11
CA MET A 1 5.35 50.24 9.39
C MET A 1 3.86 50.46 9.29
N THR A 2 3.37 50.81 8.10
CA THR A 2 1.94 50.72 7.79
C THR A 2 1.50 49.28 8.04
N PRO A 3 0.34 49.03 8.68
CA PRO A 3 -0.20 47.68 8.78
C PRO A 3 -0.33 47.13 7.35
N GLU A 4 0.30 45.99 7.06
CA GLU A 4 0.07 45.29 5.79
C GLU A 4 -1.43 45.06 5.65
N GLN A 5 -2.01 45.51 4.53
CA GLN A 5 -3.41 45.23 4.25
C GLN A 5 -3.61 43.71 4.16
N PRO A 6 -4.69 43.15 4.72
CA PRO A 6 -4.98 41.74 4.57
C PRO A 6 -5.17 41.40 3.09
N VAL A 7 -4.37 40.45 2.59
CA VAL A 7 -4.39 39.97 1.20
C VAL A 7 -5.09 38.63 1.15
N PHE A 8 -6.10 38.50 0.29
CA PHE A 8 -6.78 37.24 -0.02
C PHE A 8 -5.97 36.48 -1.08
N ARG A 9 -5.58 35.23 -0.80
CA ARG A 9 -4.63 34.50 -1.65
C ARG A 9 -5.27 33.30 -2.31
N ILE A 10 -5.13 33.19 -3.63
CA ILE A 10 -5.66 32.08 -4.43
C ILE A 10 -4.52 31.34 -5.12
N ALA A 11 -4.41 30.05 -4.83
CA ALA A 11 -3.52 29.16 -5.58
C ALA A 11 -4.22 28.66 -6.84
N VAL A 12 -3.68 28.97 -8.01
CA VAL A 12 -4.29 28.70 -9.30
C VAL A 12 -3.47 27.64 -10.04
N ARG A 13 -4.15 26.63 -10.61
CA ARG A 13 -3.49 25.74 -11.57
C ARG A 13 -3.14 26.54 -12.82
N LYS A 14 -1.85 26.60 -13.14
CA LYS A 14 -1.33 27.27 -14.34
C LYS A 14 -1.92 26.60 -15.59
N PHE A 15 -2.75 27.38 -16.26
CA PHE A 15 -3.48 27.07 -17.48
C PHE A 15 -4.11 28.39 -17.92
N GLY A 16 -3.78 28.86 -19.14
CA GLY A 16 -4.16 30.20 -19.60
C GLY A 16 -5.65 30.56 -19.36
N PRO A 17 -6.60 29.67 -19.70
CA PRO A 17 -8.02 29.88 -19.41
C PRO A 17 -8.34 30.10 -17.93
N PHE A 18 -7.70 29.35 -17.01
CA PHE A 18 -7.93 29.50 -15.57
C PHE A 18 -7.43 30.84 -15.06
N GLU A 19 -6.24 31.26 -15.50
CA GLU A 19 -5.65 32.53 -15.10
C GLU A 19 -6.52 33.71 -15.56
N SER A 20 -6.97 33.68 -16.82
CA SER A 20 -7.84 34.72 -17.39
C SER A 20 -9.22 34.75 -16.70
N ALA A 21 -9.84 33.59 -16.51
CA ALA A 21 -11.15 33.49 -15.87
C ALA A 21 -11.09 33.94 -14.41
N MET A 22 -10.10 33.49 -13.64
CA MET A 22 -10.03 33.78 -12.20
C MET A 22 -9.95 35.27 -11.90
N GLN A 23 -9.14 36.03 -12.64
CA GLN A 23 -9.06 37.48 -12.46
C GLN A 23 -10.43 38.14 -12.74
N LYS A 24 -11.09 37.78 -13.84
CA LYS A 24 -12.42 38.31 -14.21
C LYS A 24 -13.49 37.95 -13.16
N LEU A 25 -13.43 36.73 -12.63
CA LEU A 25 -14.34 36.25 -11.59
C LEU A 25 -14.16 37.03 -10.29
N TRP A 26 -12.92 37.30 -9.87
CA TRP A 26 -12.66 38.07 -8.67
C TRP A 26 -13.09 39.54 -8.80
N ASP A 27 -12.75 40.18 -9.93
CA ASP A 27 -13.16 41.57 -10.19
C ASP A 27 -14.69 41.70 -10.21
N GLY A 28 -15.38 40.76 -10.86
CA GLY A 28 -16.83 40.67 -10.86
C GLY A 28 -17.42 40.42 -9.47
N TYR A 29 -16.77 39.57 -8.67
CA TYR A 29 -17.17 39.31 -7.29
C TYR A 29 -17.07 40.58 -6.43
N CYS A 30 -15.94 41.30 -6.47
CA CYS A 30 -15.76 42.55 -5.74
C CYS A 30 -16.81 43.61 -6.10
N GLN A 31 -17.17 43.72 -7.39
CA GLN A 31 -18.23 44.61 -7.84
C GLN A 31 -19.61 44.18 -7.32
N HIS A 32 -19.85 42.87 -7.23
CA HIS A 32 -21.14 42.31 -6.79
C HIS A 32 -21.33 42.36 -5.27
N SER A 33 -20.33 41.96 -4.49
CA SER A 33 -20.39 41.83 -3.03
C SER A 33 -19.97 43.10 -2.29
N GLY A 34 -19.25 44.01 -2.96
CA GLY A 34 -18.60 45.16 -2.34
C GLY A 34 -17.28 44.81 -1.65
N CYS A 35 -16.75 43.59 -1.79
CA CYS A 35 -15.48 43.17 -1.20
C CYS A 35 -14.33 44.11 -1.63
N GLN A 36 -13.53 44.55 -0.66
CA GLN A 36 -12.38 45.46 -0.85
C GLN A 36 -11.03 44.79 -0.55
N LEU A 37 -11.00 43.47 -0.37
CA LEU A 37 -9.74 42.75 -0.13
C LEU A 37 -8.87 42.78 -1.39
N ALA A 38 -7.58 43.06 -1.22
CA ALA A 38 -6.61 42.85 -2.28
C ALA A 38 -6.47 41.35 -2.52
N VAL A 39 -6.38 40.93 -3.79
CA VAL A 39 -6.18 39.53 -4.15
C VAL A 39 -4.78 39.30 -4.70
N GLU A 40 -4.19 38.17 -4.32
CA GLU A 40 -2.99 37.63 -4.93
C GLU A 40 -3.32 36.26 -5.52
N MET A 41 -3.24 36.14 -6.84
CA MET A 41 -3.42 34.86 -7.54
C MET A 41 -2.07 34.36 -8.00
N VAL A 42 -1.73 33.13 -7.63
CA VAL A 42 -0.42 32.55 -7.94
C VAL A 42 -0.60 31.32 -8.83
N PRO A 43 -0.34 31.44 -10.14
CA PRO A 43 -0.38 30.31 -11.05
C PRO A 43 0.83 29.39 -10.86
N MET A 44 0.57 28.10 -10.68
CA MET A 44 1.59 27.08 -10.45
C MET A 44 1.34 25.86 -11.34
N ASP A 45 2.42 25.27 -11.86
CA ASP A 45 2.39 23.97 -12.53
C ASP A 45 1.96 22.86 -11.53
N LEU A 46 1.51 21.70 -12.02
CA LEU A 46 0.90 20.63 -11.22
C LEU A 46 1.70 20.28 -9.94
N HIS A 47 2.99 19.97 -10.09
CA HIS A 47 3.84 19.55 -8.97
C HIS A 47 4.16 20.69 -7.99
N PRO A 48 4.59 21.89 -8.42
CA PRO A 48 4.71 23.04 -7.53
C PRO A 48 3.40 23.42 -6.81
N LEU A 49 2.26 23.27 -7.47
CA LEU A 49 0.94 23.50 -6.87
C LEU A 49 0.69 22.51 -5.73
N HIS A 50 0.79 21.19 -5.98
CA HIS A 50 0.65 20.16 -4.95
C HIS A 50 1.58 20.41 -3.76
N GLN A 51 2.87 20.68 -4.04
CA GLN A 51 3.86 20.96 -3.01
C GLN A 51 3.48 22.19 -2.16
N SER A 52 3.02 23.27 -2.81
CA SER A 52 2.60 24.51 -2.15
C SER A 52 1.37 24.31 -1.27
N LEU A 53 0.41 23.51 -1.74
CA LEU A 53 -0.86 23.28 -1.04
C LEU A 53 -0.70 22.31 0.14
N LEU A 54 -0.02 21.18 -0.07
CA LEU A 54 -0.04 20.02 0.83
C LEU A 54 1.32 19.74 1.47
N THR A 55 2.39 19.54 0.69
CA THR A 55 3.73 19.22 1.24
C THR A 55 4.25 20.32 2.17
N ASN A 56 4.03 21.59 1.80
CA ASN A 56 4.40 22.75 2.60
C ASN A 56 3.28 23.17 3.58
N GLU A 57 2.21 22.38 3.67
CA GLU A 57 1.02 22.62 4.50
C GLU A 57 0.38 23.99 4.24
N GLY A 58 0.45 24.51 3.01
CA GLY A 58 -0.01 25.87 2.70
C GLY A 58 -1.50 26.09 2.99
N LEU A 59 -2.34 25.11 2.68
CA LEU A 59 -3.78 25.17 2.99
C LEU A 59 -4.07 25.08 4.50
N LEU A 60 -3.32 24.24 5.21
CA LEU A 60 -3.46 24.03 6.65
C LEU A 60 -2.95 25.24 7.46
N ARG A 61 -1.84 25.85 7.04
CA ARG A 61 -1.19 26.99 7.71
C ARG A 61 -1.76 28.36 7.31
N GLY A 62 -2.73 28.39 6.40
CA GLY A 62 -3.38 29.62 5.96
C GLY A 62 -2.53 30.47 5.01
N ALA A 63 -1.63 29.85 4.25
CA ALA A 63 -0.92 30.52 3.16
C ALA A 63 -1.84 30.79 1.96
N TRP A 64 -2.93 30.04 1.84
CA TRP A 64 -3.92 30.11 0.77
C TRP A 64 -5.33 30.14 1.36
N ASP A 65 -6.18 31.04 0.86
CA ASP A 65 -7.58 31.11 1.24
C ASP A 65 -8.43 30.18 0.36
N VAL A 66 -8.20 30.22 -0.95
CA VAL A 66 -8.82 29.33 -1.95
C VAL A 66 -7.74 28.67 -2.78
N ALA A 67 -7.96 27.42 -3.18
CA ALA A 67 -7.09 26.72 -4.11
C ALA A 67 -7.87 25.96 -5.18
N HIS A 68 -7.27 25.88 -6.37
CA HIS A 68 -7.60 24.84 -7.34
C HIS A 68 -6.99 23.53 -6.83
N ILE A 69 -7.84 22.56 -6.51
CA ILE A 69 -7.40 21.24 -6.06
C ILE A 69 -7.96 20.17 -7.00
N ASN A 70 -7.11 19.23 -7.42
CA ASN A 70 -7.52 18.09 -8.24
C ASN A 70 -8.11 17.00 -7.34
N THR A 71 -9.06 16.22 -7.86
CA THR A 71 -9.69 15.10 -7.14
C THR A 71 -8.70 14.08 -6.59
N ASP A 72 -7.55 13.88 -7.26
CA ASP A 72 -6.52 12.91 -6.86
C ASP A 72 -5.84 13.29 -5.53
N TRP A 73 -5.90 14.56 -5.15
CA TRP A 73 -5.23 15.10 -3.96
C TRP A 73 -6.18 15.24 -2.76
N LEU A 74 -7.48 15.06 -2.97
CA LEU A 74 -8.48 15.38 -1.94
C LEU A 74 -8.36 14.50 -0.71
N LEU A 75 -8.06 13.21 -0.87
CA LEU A 75 -7.96 12.31 0.29
C LEU A 75 -6.75 12.66 1.16
N GLU A 76 -5.60 12.95 0.53
CA GLU A 76 -4.40 13.43 1.22
C GLU A 76 -4.72 14.73 1.97
N ALA A 77 -5.31 15.70 1.28
CA ALA A 77 -5.65 17.00 1.84
C ALA A 77 -6.68 16.89 2.99
N HIS A 78 -7.68 16.03 2.85
CA HIS A 78 -8.68 15.78 3.88
C HIS A 78 -8.06 15.10 5.11
N THR A 79 -7.25 14.05 4.90
CA THR A 79 -6.58 13.31 5.98
C THR A 79 -5.60 14.20 6.75
N ALA A 80 -4.93 15.14 6.06
CA ALA A 80 -4.08 16.16 6.68
C ALA A 80 -4.87 17.27 7.41
N GLY A 81 -6.20 17.28 7.34
CA GLY A 81 -7.04 18.34 7.89
C GLY A 81 -6.84 19.70 7.20
N ALA A 82 -6.33 19.70 5.96
CA ALA A 82 -5.94 20.91 5.25
C ALA A 82 -7.12 21.65 4.61
N LEU A 83 -8.29 21.02 4.50
CA LEU A 83 -9.48 21.56 3.83
C LEU A 83 -10.57 21.95 4.84
N GLU A 84 -11.25 23.06 4.57
CA GLU A 84 -12.43 23.45 5.33
C GLU A 84 -13.64 22.55 5.02
N ASN A 85 -14.43 22.24 6.05
CA ASN A 85 -15.71 21.57 5.87
C ASN A 85 -16.77 22.56 5.36
N LEU A 86 -17.21 22.40 4.12
CA LEU A 86 -18.21 23.24 3.47
C LEU A 86 -19.66 22.86 3.82
N THR A 87 -19.90 21.71 4.48
CA THR A 87 -21.26 21.24 4.79
C THR A 87 -22.10 22.27 5.56
N PRO A 88 -21.59 22.95 6.62
CA PRO A 88 -22.35 23.99 7.31
C PRO A 88 -22.72 25.17 6.40
N TYR A 89 -21.80 25.57 5.51
CA TYR A 89 -22.02 26.66 4.56
C TYR A 89 -23.07 26.27 3.50
N LEU A 90 -23.00 25.04 2.96
CA LEU A 90 -23.96 24.50 2.00
C LEU A 90 -25.37 24.38 2.57
N GLN A 91 -25.50 24.05 3.87
CA GLN A 91 -26.80 24.00 4.55
C GLN A 91 -27.38 25.39 4.77
N ALA A 92 -26.55 26.38 5.08
CA ALA A 92 -26.99 27.75 5.35
C ALA A 92 -27.33 28.51 4.06
N ASP A 93 -26.46 28.44 3.06
CA ASP A 93 -26.60 29.19 1.82
C ASP A 93 -25.93 28.40 0.66
N PRO A 94 -26.64 27.46 0.01
CA PRO A 94 -26.09 26.62 -1.06
C PRO A 94 -25.88 27.39 -2.38
N PRO A 95 -24.83 27.07 -3.18
CA PRO A 95 -24.65 27.64 -4.51
C PRO A 95 -25.91 27.47 -5.38
N ALA A 96 -26.11 28.38 -6.33
CA ALA A 96 -27.28 28.38 -7.19
C ALA A 96 -27.53 27.01 -7.83
N GLY A 97 -28.71 26.43 -7.58
CA GLY A 97 -29.12 25.13 -8.12
C GLY A 97 -28.44 23.90 -7.50
N PHE A 98 -27.57 24.02 -6.48
CA PHE A 98 -26.93 22.87 -5.84
C PHE A 98 -27.97 21.95 -5.15
N PRO A 99 -27.83 20.61 -5.23
CA PRO A 99 -26.83 19.86 -6.02
C PRO A 99 -27.23 19.67 -7.50
N LYS A 100 -28.49 19.92 -7.87
CA LYS A 100 -29.07 19.58 -9.19
C LYS A 100 -28.50 20.36 -10.39
N GLY A 101 -27.70 21.41 -10.15
CA GLY A 101 -27.01 22.18 -11.18
C GLY A 101 -25.77 21.48 -11.74
N TRP A 102 -25.33 20.39 -11.11
CA TRP A 102 -24.19 19.55 -11.50
C TRP A 102 -24.65 18.12 -11.74
N SER A 103 -23.87 17.38 -12.54
CA SER A 103 -24.00 15.92 -12.59
C SER A 103 -23.62 15.30 -11.23
N SER A 104 -24.27 14.20 -10.85
CA SER A 104 -23.91 13.44 -9.65
C SER A 104 -22.48 12.91 -9.69
N SER A 105 -21.93 12.61 -10.87
CA SER A 105 -20.53 12.16 -11.00
C SER A 105 -19.51 13.22 -10.59
N LEU A 106 -19.90 14.50 -10.54
CA LEU A 106 -19.05 15.60 -10.07
C LEU A 106 -19.21 15.91 -8.58
N LEU A 107 -20.05 15.16 -7.86
CA LEU A 107 -20.38 15.48 -6.47
C LEU A 107 -19.88 14.45 -5.44
N GLY A 108 -19.32 13.33 -5.91
CA GLY A 108 -18.90 12.23 -5.05
C GLY A 108 -17.50 12.39 -4.45
N MET A 109 -16.49 12.82 -5.23
CA MET A 109 -15.09 12.72 -4.82
C MET A 109 -14.70 13.70 -3.69
N GLN A 110 -15.48 14.75 -3.50
CA GLN A 110 -15.29 15.75 -2.44
C GLN A 110 -16.06 15.42 -1.15
N GLN A 111 -16.70 14.25 -1.06
CA GLN A 111 -17.49 13.85 0.09
C GLN A 111 -16.71 12.86 0.98
N TYR A 112 -16.55 13.21 2.26
CA TYR A 112 -15.91 12.38 3.28
C TYR A 112 -16.83 12.25 4.50
N GLY A 113 -17.56 11.14 4.60
CA GLY A 113 -18.66 11.02 5.55
C GLY A 113 -19.72 12.09 5.29
N ASP A 114 -19.98 12.93 6.29
CA ASP A 114 -20.92 14.05 6.20
C ASP A 114 -20.26 15.37 5.72
N ALA A 115 -18.93 15.39 5.53
CA ALA A 115 -18.19 16.58 5.13
C ALA A 115 -18.10 16.69 3.59
N VAL A 116 -18.33 17.89 3.06
CA VAL A 116 -18.05 18.26 1.66
C VAL A 116 -16.91 19.27 1.66
N VAL A 117 -15.85 19.05 0.89
CA VAL A 117 -14.60 19.85 1.00
C VAL A 117 -14.29 20.75 -0.21
N GLY A 118 -15.15 20.79 -1.23
CA GLY A 118 -14.94 21.61 -2.42
C GLY A 118 -16.15 21.73 -3.35
N LEU A 119 -16.07 22.65 -4.32
CA LEU A 119 -17.07 22.84 -5.38
C LEU A 119 -16.45 22.61 -6.77
N PRO A 120 -17.02 21.75 -7.63
CA PRO A 120 -16.49 21.48 -8.96
C PRO A 120 -16.65 22.69 -9.88
N PHE A 121 -15.59 23.00 -10.62
CA PHE A 121 -15.61 24.10 -11.58
C PHE A 121 -15.05 23.73 -12.96
N HIS A 122 -14.29 22.65 -13.06
CA HIS A 122 -13.74 22.20 -14.33
C HIS A 122 -13.66 20.68 -14.45
N ASP A 123 -14.27 20.13 -15.50
CA ASP A 123 -14.16 18.72 -15.87
C ASP A 123 -14.43 18.50 -17.35
N GLY A 124 -13.78 17.50 -17.94
CA GLY A 124 -14.03 17.10 -19.32
C GLY A 124 -13.72 15.62 -19.52
N PRO A 125 -14.66 14.71 -19.17
CA PRO A 125 -14.42 13.27 -19.13
C PRO A 125 -13.85 12.70 -20.44
N GLU A 126 -13.14 11.57 -20.35
CA GLU A 126 -12.64 10.90 -21.55
C GLU A 126 -13.76 10.38 -22.46
N CYS A 127 -13.60 10.57 -23.77
CA CYS A 127 -14.59 10.21 -24.76
C CYS A 127 -13.96 9.72 -26.05
N LEU A 128 -14.76 9.13 -26.93
CA LEU A 128 -14.34 8.86 -28.30
C LEU A 128 -14.55 10.12 -29.14
N ILE A 129 -13.46 10.66 -29.64
CA ILE A 129 -13.39 11.84 -30.50
C ILE A 129 -13.17 11.34 -31.94
N PHE A 130 -13.98 11.84 -32.88
CA PHE A 130 -13.91 11.39 -34.26
C PHE A 130 -14.10 12.51 -35.27
N ARG A 131 -13.58 12.28 -36.49
CA ARG A 131 -13.68 13.19 -37.62
C ARG A 131 -15.02 13.06 -38.33
N LYS A 132 -16.04 13.81 -37.88
CA LYS A 132 -17.40 13.73 -38.43
C LYS A 132 -17.45 13.97 -39.94
N ASP A 133 -16.56 14.79 -40.49
CA ASP A 133 -16.49 15.01 -41.95
C ASP A 133 -16.11 13.76 -42.74
N LEU A 134 -15.31 12.85 -42.15
CA LEU A 134 -15.01 11.54 -42.74
C LEU A 134 -16.21 10.60 -42.63
N PHE A 135 -16.94 10.61 -41.52
CA PHE A 135 -18.13 9.78 -41.32
C PHE A 135 -19.34 10.25 -42.15
N ASP A 136 -19.47 11.56 -42.35
CA ASP A 136 -20.54 12.17 -43.15
C ASP A 136 -20.24 12.14 -44.66
N SER A 137 -19.01 11.79 -45.05
CA SER A 137 -18.60 11.71 -46.46
C SER A 137 -19.39 10.61 -47.19
N PRO A 138 -20.18 10.95 -48.23
CA PRO A 138 -20.92 9.95 -49.00
C PRO A 138 -20.01 8.90 -49.66
N VAL A 139 -18.77 9.29 -49.99
CA VAL A 139 -17.77 8.40 -50.57
C VAL A 139 -17.30 7.37 -49.55
N GLU A 140 -17.02 7.80 -48.32
CA GLU A 140 -16.58 6.90 -47.27
C GLU A 140 -17.71 5.97 -46.82
N GLN A 141 -18.95 6.48 -46.75
CA GLN A 141 -20.15 5.68 -46.53
C GLN A 141 -20.28 4.55 -47.56
N GLU A 142 -20.17 4.86 -48.86
CA GLU A 142 -20.27 3.85 -49.91
C GLU A 142 -19.11 2.85 -49.86
N ASN A 143 -17.88 3.31 -49.65
CA ASN A 143 -16.69 2.46 -49.57
C ASN A 143 -16.77 1.50 -48.38
N PHE A 144 -17.16 1.99 -47.21
CA PHE A 144 -17.31 1.17 -46.01
C PHE A 144 -18.42 0.13 -46.19
N GLN A 145 -19.59 0.54 -46.71
CA GLN A 145 -20.70 -0.37 -47.01
C GLN A 145 -20.29 -1.46 -48.01
N ARG A 146 -19.47 -1.13 -49.00
CA ARG A 146 -18.96 -2.10 -49.99
C ARG A 146 -17.98 -3.11 -49.35
N GLN A 147 -17.13 -2.66 -48.43
CA GLN A 147 -16.10 -3.49 -47.80
C GLN A 147 -16.63 -4.33 -46.63
N HIS A 148 -17.55 -3.78 -45.83
CA HIS A 148 -17.99 -4.36 -44.56
C HIS A 148 -19.49 -4.72 -44.53
N GLY A 149 -20.26 -4.37 -45.55
CA GLY A 149 -21.67 -4.75 -45.67
C GLY A 149 -22.65 -4.02 -44.75
N ARG A 150 -22.21 -2.97 -44.06
CA ARG A 150 -23.00 -2.15 -43.12
C ARG A 150 -22.64 -0.65 -43.27
N PRO A 151 -23.50 0.29 -42.82
CA PRO A 151 -23.19 1.71 -42.87
C PRO A 151 -21.99 2.06 -41.97
N LEU A 152 -21.31 3.14 -42.33
CA LEU A 152 -20.23 3.71 -41.52
C LEU A 152 -20.83 4.56 -40.42
N GLU A 153 -20.70 4.11 -39.18
CA GLU A 153 -21.18 4.80 -37.98
C GLU A 153 -20.05 4.87 -36.95
N PRO A 154 -20.03 5.89 -36.07
CA PRO A 154 -19.09 5.93 -34.96
C PRO A 154 -19.15 4.62 -34.16
N PRO A 155 -17.99 3.99 -33.87
CA PRO A 155 -17.97 2.64 -33.30
C PRO A 155 -18.54 2.63 -31.87
N THR A 156 -19.39 1.64 -31.61
CA THR A 156 -20.02 1.44 -30.29
C THR A 156 -19.40 0.29 -29.51
N THR A 157 -18.68 -0.62 -30.18
CA THR A 157 -17.88 -1.68 -29.53
C THR A 157 -16.40 -1.61 -29.92
N TRP A 158 -15.54 -2.20 -29.09
CA TRP A 158 -14.10 -2.25 -29.35
C TRP A 158 -13.75 -2.97 -30.67
N ALA A 159 -14.51 -4.00 -31.07
CA ALA A 159 -14.34 -4.65 -32.37
C ALA A 159 -14.71 -3.73 -33.55
N GLU A 160 -15.77 -2.93 -33.39
CA GLU A 160 -16.13 -1.91 -34.38
C GLU A 160 -15.06 -0.83 -34.48
N LEU A 161 -14.49 -0.39 -33.35
CA LEU A 161 -13.43 0.61 -33.32
C LEU A 161 -12.20 0.14 -34.10
N GLN A 162 -11.76 -1.11 -33.90
CA GLN A 162 -10.65 -1.67 -34.68
C GLN A 162 -10.98 -1.72 -36.18
N THR A 163 -12.18 -2.17 -36.54
CA THR A 163 -12.62 -2.24 -37.94
C THR A 163 -12.62 -0.86 -38.61
N VAL A 164 -13.17 0.15 -37.93
CA VAL A 164 -13.24 1.52 -38.44
C VAL A 164 -11.86 2.17 -38.50
N ALA A 165 -11.01 1.93 -37.50
CA ALA A 165 -9.62 2.40 -37.53
C ALA A 165 -8.86 1.82 -38.72
N GLN A 166 -8.94 0.50 -38.96
CA GLN A 166 -8.28 -0.13 -40.11
C GLN A 166 -8.81 0.39 -41.45
N PHE A 167 -10.11 0.68 -41.55
CA PHE A 167 -10.70 1.24 -42.78
C PHE A 167 -10.14 2.63 -43.14
N PHE A 168 -9.95 3.50 -42.13
CA PHE A 168 -9.43 4.85 -42.36
C PHE A 168 -7.91 4.92 -42.45
N HIS A 169 -7.21 3.84 -42.13
CA HIS A 169 -5.75 3.82 -42.10
C HIS A 169 -5.15 3.88 -43.51
N ARG A 170 -4.70 5.07 -43.90
CA ARG A 170 -4.10 5.42 -45.21
C ARG A 170 -2.81 6.23 -44.99
N PRO A 171 -1.69 5.60 -44.56
CA PRO A 171 -0.45 6.31 -44.26
C PRO A 171 0.11 7.13 -45.43
N ALA A 172 -0.16 6.72 -46.67
CA ALA A 172 0.23 7.46 -47.87
C ALA A 172 -0.46 8.84 -47.99
N GLU A 173 -1.60 9.02 -47.33
CA GLU A 173 -2.37 10.26 -47.25
C GLU A 173 -2.14 11.01 -45.93
N ASN A 174 -1.23 10.52 -45.07
CA ASN A 174 -1.04 10.99 -43.70
C ASN A 174 -2.34 10.95 -42.86
N LEU A 175 -3.20 9.96 -43.14
CA LEU A 175 -4.41 9.67 -42.38
C LEU A 175 -4.29 8.30 -41.71
N TYR A 176 -4.41 8.27 -40.41
CA TYR A 176 -4.35 7.07 -39.59
C TYR A 176 -5.72 6.78 -38.96
N GLY A 177 -6.00 5.52 -38.69
CA GLY A 177 -7.29 5.11 -38.14
C GLY A 177 -7.56 5.64 -36.74
N LEU A 178 -6.59 5.44 -35.86
CA LEU A 178 -6.64 5.81 -34.45
C LEU A 178 -5.33 6.44 -34.01
N VAL A 179 -5.38 7.51 -33.22
CA VAL A 179 -4.23 7.96 -32.43
C VAL A 179 -4.50 7.65 -30.95
N ALA A 180 -3.51 7.08 -30.28
CA ALA A 180 -3.56 6.75 -28.85
C ALA A 180 -2.44 7.46 -28.08
N ALA A 181 -2.67 7.73 -26.81
CA ALA A 181 -1.69 8.30 -25.88
C ALA A 181 -0.89 7.18 -25.19
N GLY A 182 -0.04 6.48 -25.96
CA GLY A 182 0.68 5.28 -25.48
C GLY A 182 2.00 5.55 -24.75
N TYR A 183 2.38 6.81 -24.52
CA TYR A 183 3.60 7.16 -23.80
C TYR A 183 3.47 6.83 -22.29
N PRO A 184 4.47 6.19 -21.67
CA PRO A 184 4.43 5.76 -20.29
C PRO A 184 4.74 6.93 -19.32
N ASP A 185 3.80 7.85 -19.14
CA ASP A 185 3.93 8.99 -18.22
C ASP A 185 3.49 8.68 -16.77
N GLY A 186 3.10 7.44 -16.49
CA GLY A 186 2.62 6.99 -15.18
C GLY A 186 1.18 7.40 -14.85
N HIS A 187 0.48 8.08 -15.75
CA HIS A 187 -0.89 8.54 -15.56
C HIS A 187 -1.85 7.93 -16.59
N ASN A 188 -1.59 8.12 -17.89
CA ASN A 188 -2.53 7.69 -18.96
C ASN A 188 -2.70 6.17 -18.99
N THR A 189 -1.65 5.42 -18.70
CA THR A 189 -1.64 3.95 -18.66
C THR A 189 -2.62 3.38 -17.62
N VAL A 190 -2.72 4.03 -16.46
CA VAL A 190 -3.67 3.65 -15.39
C VAL A 190 -5.10 3.97 -15.82
N PHE A 191 -5.32 5.10 -16.47
CA PHE A 191 -6.64 5.51 -16.96
C PHE A 191 -7.14 4.59 -18.07
N ASP A 192 -6.27 4.28 -19.05
CA ASP A 192 -6.56 3.33 -20.11
C ASP A 192 -6.89 1.94 -19.55
N PHE A 193 -6.13 1.46 -18.56
CA PHE A 193 -6.45 0.20 -17.88
C PHE A 193 -7.85 0.23 -17.24
N CYS A 194 -8.19 1.31 -16.53
CA CYS A 194 -9.50 1.47 -15.91
C CYS A 194 -10.63 1.49 -16.96
N LEU A 195 -10.45 2.20 -18.07
CA LEU A 195 -11.42 2.23 -19.18
C LEU A 195 -11.60 0.83 -19.80
N GLN A 196 -10.50 0.10 -20.02
CA GLN A 196 -10.59 -1.27 -20.56
C GLN A 196 -11.31 -2.22 -19.59
N LEU A 197 -11.09 -2.06 -18.28
CA LEU A 197 -11.75 -2.83 -17.22
C LEU A 197 -13.25 -2.51 -17.14
N TRP A 198 -13.61 -1.23 -16.98
CA TRP A 198 -14.99 -0.80 -16.77
C TRP A 198 -15.88 -1.03 -17.98
N THR A 199 -15.34 -0.84 -19.20
CA THR A 199 -16.12 -1.08 -20.43
C THR A 199 -16.52 -2.55 -20.62
N ARG A 200 -15.84 -3.46 -19.91
CA ARG A 200 -16.13 -4.91 -19.87
C ARG A 200 -16.92 -5.34 -18.62
N GLY A 201 -17.44 -4.39 -17.86
CA GLY A 201 -18.23 -4.65 -16.65
C GLY A 201 -17.39 -5.00 -15.42
N GLY A 202 -16.07 -4.91 -15.50
CA GLY A 202 -15.19 -5.04 -14.34
C GLY A 202 -15.27 -3.82 -13.41
N GLN A 203 -14.78 -3.99 -12.20
CA GLN A 203 -14.67 -2.93 -11.19
C GLN A 203 -13.29 -2.99 -10.56
N LEU A 204 -12.76 -1.81 -10.22
CA LEU A 204 -11.43 -1.72 -9.60
C LEU A 204 -11.46 -2.05 -8.11
N LEU A 205 -12.63 -1.92 -7.47
CA LEU A 205 -12.86 -2.27 -6.07
C LEU A 205 -13.84 -3.45 -5.96
N ASP A 206 -13.57 -4.37 -5.03
CA ASP A 206 -14.55 -5.36 -4.60
C ASP A 206 -15.52 -4.81 -3.54
N GLU A 207 -16.49 -5.63 -3.13
CA GLU A 207 -17.48 -5.29 -2.10
C GLU A 207 -16.84 -4.94 -0.73
N GLN A 208 -15.58 -5.32 -0.52
CA GLN A 208 -14.82 -5.03 0.70
C GLN A 208 -13.91 -3.80 0.56
N GLY A 209 -13.94 -3.10 -0.58
CA GLY A 209 -13.11 -1.92 -0.85
C GLY A 209 -11.63 -2.23 -1.11
N ARG A 210 -11.30 -3.48 -1.45
CA ARG A 210 -9.95 -3.90 -1.86
C ARG A 210 -9.78 -3.70 -3.36
N VAL A 211 -8.58 -3.33 -3.78
CA VAL A 211 -8.29 -3.15 -5.20
C VAL A 211 -8.15 -4.51 -5.89
N VAL A 212 -8.93 -4.73 -6.95
CA VAL A 212 -8.92 -5.95 -7.75
C VAL A 212 -8.57 -5.62 -9.20
N ILE A 213 -7.38 -6.03 -9.62
CA ILE A 213 -6.88 -5.91 -10.99
C ILE A 213 -6.75 -7.26 -11.70
N ASP A 214 -6.77 -8.39 -10.98
CA ASP A 214 -6.76 -9.73 -11.59
C ASP A 214 -8.17 -10.31 -11.75
N SER A 215 -8.98 -9.67 -12.60
CA SER A 215 -10.31 -10.14 -12.98
C SER A 215 -10.36 -10.59 -14.44
N GLU A 216 -11.38 -11.35 -14.82
CA GLU A 216 -11.56 -11.77 -16.22
C GLU A 216 -11.67 -10.57 -17.16
N ALA A 217 -12.45 -9.56 -16.76
CA ALA A 217 -12.58 -8.30 -17.50
C ALA A 217 -11.23 -7.57 -17.67
N ALA A 218 -10.36 -7.57 -16.65
CA ALA A 218 -9.02 -7.00 -16.73
C ALA A 218 -8.13 -7.79 -17.70
N ARG A 219 -8.18 -9.12 -17.67
CA ARG A 219 -7.40 -9.99 -18.56
C ARG A 219 -7.80 -9.80 -20.02
N GLU A 220 -9.09 -9.81 -20.31
CA GLU A 220 -9.62 -9.55 -21.65
C GLU A 220 -9.27 -8.12 -22.11
N GLY A 221 -9.47 -7.13 -21.25
CA GLY A 221 -9.22 -5.72 -21.53
C GLY A 221 -7.75 -5.43 -21.85
N LEU A 222 -6.84 -5.86 -20.97
CA LEU A 222 -5.41 -5.61 -21.16
C LEU A 222 -4.84 -6.38 -22.36
N SER A 223 -5.37 -7.58 -22.65
CA SER A 223 -4.96 -8.36 -23.84
C SER A 223 -5.39 -7.66 -25.12
N TYR A 224 -6.62 -7.14 -25.18
CA TYR A 224 -7.09 -6.37 -26.31
C TYR A 224 -6.30 -5.07 -26.47
N TYR A 225 -6.03 -4.35 -25.38
CA TYR A 225 -5.28 -3.10 -25.42
C TYR A 225 -3.85 -3.29 -25.95
N ARG A 226 -3.16 -4.36 -25.52
CA ARG A 226 -1.87 -4.78 -26.11
C ARG A 226 -1.98 -4.97 -27.62
N GLN A 227 -3.01 -5.68 -28.10
CA GLN A 227 -3.20 -5.95 -29.52
C GLN A 227 -3.48 -4.67 -30.31
N LEU A 228 -4.33 -3.79 -29.78
CA LEU A 228 -4.68 -2.51 -30.41
C LEU A 228 -3.44 -1.63 -30.59
N LEU A 229 -2.61 -1.48 -29.56
CA LEU A 229 -1.38 -0.67 -29.61
C LEU A 229 -0.28 -1.28 -30.51
N GLN A 230 -0.41 -2.54 -30.91
CA GLN A 230 0.49 -3.21 -31.84
C GLN A 230 -0.06 -3.27 -33.28
N ASP A 231 -1.30 -2.86 -33.50
CA ASP A 231 -1.97 -2.92 -34.81
C ASP A 231 -1.49 -1.80 -35.74
N GLN A 232 -0.37 -2.04 -36.42
CA GLN A 232 0.21 -1.13 -37.40
C GLN A 232 -0.70 -0.85 -38.60
N ALA A 233 -1.78 -1.61 -38.80
CA ALA A 233 -2.77 -1.36 -39.84
C ALA A 233 -3.91 -0.46 -39.36
N ALA A 234 -3.89 -0.01 -38.09
CA ALA A 234 -4.92 0.86 -37.51
C ALA A 234 -4.31 2.14 -36.93
N ILE A 235 -3.27 2.02 -36.09
CA ILE A 235 -2.83 3.12 -35.23
C ILE A 235 -1.83 4.07 -35.91
N HIS A 236 -1.78 5.30 -35.40
CA HIS A 236 -0.75 6.27 -35.74
C HIS A 236 0.64 5.76 -35.30
N PRO A 237 1.69 5.83 -36.13
CA PRO A 237 2.99 5.21 -35.86
C PRO A 237 3.73 5.79 -34.65
N GLN A 238 3.39 7.03 -34.26
CA GLN A 238 3.95 7.69 -33.08
C GLN A 238 3.10 7.55 -31.82
N SER A 239 2.01 6.77 -31.81
CA SER A 239 1.13 6.66 -30.64
C SER A 239 1.88 6.25 -29.37
N MET A 240 2.86 5.35 -29.48
CA MET A 240 3.70 4.92 -28.35
C MET A 240 4.68 6.00 -27.83
N GLN A 241 4.84 7.10 -28.56
CA GLN A 241 5.68 8.24 -28.20
C GLN A 241 4.86 9.45 -27.74
N TYR A 242 3.53 9.36 -27.84
CA TYR A 242 2.63 10.46 -27.55
C TYR A 242 2.00 10.30 -26.17
N GLU A 243 2.15 11.33 -25.34
CA GLU A 243 1.22 11.54 -24.23
C GLU A 243 -0.08 12.22 -24.73
N SER A 244 -1.05 12.41 -23.84
CA SER A 244 -2.40 12.91 -24.15
C SER A 244 -2.42 14.20 -24.99
N VAL A 245 -1.57 15.18 -24.69
CA VAL A 245 -1.47 16.44 -25.44
C VAL A 245 -0.92 16.22 -26.84
N GLN A 246 0.17 15.48 -26.98
CA GLN A 246 0.75 15.13 -28.29
C GLN A 246 -0.22 14.34 -29.18
N ALA A 247 -0.97 13.39 -28.60
CA ALA A 247 -2.02 12.66 -29.31
C ALA A 247 -3.14 13.62 -29.77
N GLY A 248 -3.59 14.52 -28.87
CA GLY A 248 -4.56 15.57 -29.20
C GLY A 248 -4.09 16.51 -30.32
N GLN A 249 -2.81 16.90 -30.30
CA GLN A 249 -2.22 17.73 -31.35
C GLN A 249 -2.15 17.01 -32.70
N ALA A 250 -1.83 15.71 -32.71
CA ALA A 250 -1.85 14.90 -33.92
C ALA A 250 -3.25 14.81 -34.53
N PHE A 251 -4.26 14.58 -33.69
CA PHE A 251 -5.66 14.62 -34.11
C PHE A 251 -6.06 16.00 -34.65
N ALA A 252 -5.69 17.09 -33.97
CA ALA A 252 -5.97 18.46 -34.40
C ALA A 252 -5.32 18.82 -35.75
N ARG A 253 -4.12 18.28 -36.03
CA ARG A 253 -3.48 18.39 -37.35
C ARG A 253 -4.18 17.58 -38.45
N GLY A 254 -5.17 16.78 -38.10
CA GLY A 254 -5.97 15.96 -39.01
C GLY A 254 -5.33 14.62 -39.35
N GLU A 255 -4.35 14.17 -38.56
CA GLU A 255 -3.58 12.95 -38.82
C GLU A 255 -4.35 11.67 -38.50
N ALA A 256 -5.43 11.74 -37.70
CA ALA A 256 -6.21 10.56 -37.31
C ALA A 256 -7.73 10.74 -37.49
N ALA A 257 -8.43 9.63 -37.78
CA ALA A 257 -9.89 9.59 -37.87
C ALA A 257 -10.59 9.45 -36.51
N LEU A 258 -9.96 8.72 -35.59
CA LEU A 258 -10.44 8.44 -34.23
C LEU A 258 -9.37 8.77 -33.17
N MET A 259 -9.81 9.13 -31.98
CA MET A 259 -8.98 9.30 -30.78
C MET A 259 -9.82 9.04 -29.53
N ILE A 260 -9.29 8.33 -28.54
CA ILE A 260 -9.85 8.29 -27.18
C ILE A 260 -9.01 9.23 -26.32
N ASN A 261 -9.64 10.28 -25.78
CA ASN A 261 -8.95 11.30 -24.98
C ASN A 261 -9.98 12.18 -24.22
N TRP A 262 -9.48 13.09 -23.40
CA TRP A 262 -10.28 14.08 -22.67
C TRP A 262 -11.10 14.98 -23.61
N PHE A 263 -12.35 15.27 -23.23
CA PHE A 263 -13.27 16.14 -23.98
C PHE A 263 -12.64 17.48 -24.39
N GLY A 264 -11.77 18.04 -23.54
CA GLY A 264 -11.08 19.29 -23.82
C GLY A 264 -10.28 19.30 -25.13
N PHE A 265 -9.71 18.16 -25.54
CA PHE A 265 -8.97 18.08 -26.80
C PHE A 265 -9.89 18.14 -28.03
N ALA A 266 -11.13 17.66 -27.91
CA ALA A 266 -12.14 17.90 -28.94
C ALA A 266 -12.47 19.40 -28.97
N ALA A 267 -12.85 19.98 -27.83
CA ALA A 267 -13.28 21.38 -27.75
C ALA A 267 -12.24 22.36 -28.33
N VAL A 268 -10.95 22.16 -28.04
CA VAL A 268 -9.85 22.98 -28.58
C VAL A 268 -9.83 22.96 -30.12
N CYS A 269 -10.21 21.86 -30.76
CA CYS A 269 -10.24 21.78 -32.22
C CYS A 269 -11.24 22.75 -32.87
N ASP A 270 -12.32 23.11 -32.18
CA ASP A 270 -13.35 24.03 -32.69
C ASP A 270 -13.15 25.49 -32.26
N VAL A 271 -12.43 25.69 -31.16
CA VAL A 271 -12.07 27.02 -30.62
C VAL A 271 -10.86 27.61 -31.34
N ASP A 272 -9.83 26.81 -31.65
CA ASP A 272 -8.65 27.30 -32.38
C ASP A 272 -8.97 27.53 -33.86
N GLU A 273 -8.90 28.79 -34.28
CA GLU A 273 -9.20 29.18 -35.65
C GLU A 273 -8.23 28.61 -36.68
N ALA A 274 -7.00 28.29 -36.27
CA ALA A 274 -5.98 27.73 -37.13
C ALA A 274 -6.08 26.20 -37.28
N CYS A 275 -6.96 25.55 -36.51
CA CYS A 275 -7.09 24.10 -36.49
C CYS A 275 -7.62 23.54 -37.83
N PRO A 276 -6.87 22.67 -38.54
CA PRO A 276 -7.31 22.06 -39.81
C PRO A 276 -8.63 21.28 -39.74
N VAL A 277 -8.95 20.76 -38.55
CA VAL A 277 -10.15 19.97 -38.27
C VAL A 277 -11.26 20.77 -37.60
N ARG A 278 -11.15 22.11 -37.55
CA ARG A 278 -12.22 22.99 -37.07
C ARG A 278 -13.54 22.70 -37.79
N SER A 279 -14.61 22.59 -37.00
CA SER A 279 -15.98 22.23 -37.42
C SER A 279 -16.12 20.86 -38.07
N LYS A 280 -15.10 20.00 -37.97
CA LYS A 280 -15.06 18.64 -38.53
C LYS A 280 -14.95 17.55 -37.46
N VAL A 281 -15.04 17.93 -36.19
CA VAL A 281 -14.96 17.02 -35.04
C VAL A 281 -16.35 16.83 -34.42
N ASP A 282 -16.56 15.64 -33.87
CA ASP A 282 -17.65 15.34 -32.95
C ASP A 282 -17.19 14.29 -31.91
N ILE A 283 -17.97 14.09 -30.86
CA ILE A 283 -17.68 13.13 -29.78
C ILE A 283 -18.83 12.15 -29.56
N THR A 284 -18.50 10.99 -29.01
CA THR A 284 -19.43 9.95 -28.56
C THR A 284 -18.87 9.19 -27.36
N SER A 285 -19.68 8.31 -26.75
CA SER A 285 -19.23 7.44 -25.67
C SER A 285 -18.08 6.52 -26.10
N ILE A 286 -17.19 6.20 -25.16
CA ILE A 286 -16.15 5.19 -25.37
C ILE A 286 -16.80 3.84 -25.69
N PRO A 287 -16.25 3.07 -26.64
CA PRO A 287 -16.83 1.78 -27.02
C PRO A 287 -16.91 0.80 -25.85
N ARG A 288 -17.98 -0.01 -25.83
CA ARG A 288 -18.18 -1.05 -24.82
C ARG A 288 -17.43 -2.34 -25.16
N GLY A 289 -17.20 -3.15 -24.13
CA GLY A 289 -16.77 -4.54 -24.24
C GLY A 289 -17.79 -5.43 -24.96
N GLU A 290 -17.29 -6.52 -25.53
CA GLU A 290 -18.14 -7.55 -26.15
C GLU A 290 -18.94 -8.31 -25.07
N GLY A 291 -20.11 -8.86 -25.43
CA GLY A 291 -20.96 -9.63 -24.50
C GLY A 291 -22.04 -8.83 -23.75
N LEU A 292 -22.83 -9.52 -22.91
CA LEU A 292 -24.03 -8.98 -22.25
C LEU A 292 -23.73 -8.06 -21.05
N GLN A 293 -22.51 -8.10 -20.51
CA GLN A 293 -22.07 -7.30 -19.36
C GLN A 293 -21.31 -6.02 -19.79
N GLY A 294 -20.94 -5.91 -21.07
CA GLY A 294 -20.20 -4.76 -21.59
C GLY A 294 -21.06 -3.49 -21.61
N ARG A 295 -20.51 -2.38 -21.13
CA ARG A 295 -21.13 -1.05 -21.14
C ARG A 295 -20.12 0.00 -21.57
N SER A 296 -20.57 1.17 -22.00
CA SER A 296 -19.66 2.31 -22.12
C SER A 296 -19.30 2.81 -20.72
N ALA A 297 -18.05 3.25 -20.57
CA ALA A 297 -17.54 3.88 -19.37
C ALA A 297 -16.65 5.05 -19.78
N SER A 298 -16.72 6.13 -19.02
CA SER A 298 -15.84 7.29 -19.13
C SER A 298 -15.07 7.43 -17.83
N LEU A 299 -13.98 8.19 -17.83
CA LEU A 299 -13.18 8.46 -16.64
C LEU A 299 -13.30 9.95 -16.31
N ASN A 300 -13.60 10.27 -15.05
CA ASN A 300 -13.64 11.65 -14.58
C ASN A 300 -12.55 11.95 -13.55
N VAL A 301 -11.78 12.99 -13.82
CA VAL A 301 -10.79 13.58 -12.91
C VAL A 301 -10.94 15.08 -13.06
N TYR A 302 -11.42 15.73 -12.01
CA TYR A 302 -11.89 17.11 -12.09
C TYR A 302 -11.24 18.03 -11.06
N TRP A 303 -11.41 19.33 -11.28
CA TRP A 303 -10.87 20.37 -10.43
C TRP A 303 -11.97 21.03 -9.61
N LEU A 304 -11.64 21.28 -8.34
CA LEU A 304 -12.51 21.97 -7.40
C LEU A 304 -11.87 23.26 -6.90
N TYR A 305 -12.73 24.21 -6.58
CA TYR A 305 -12.38 25.24 -5.62
C TYR A 305 -12.51 24.64 -4.22
N ALA A 306 -11.47 24.79 -3.40
CA ALA A 306 -11.48 24.40 -2.00
C ALA A 306 -10.94 25.53 -1.11
N ILE A 307 -11.43 25.58 0.13
CA ILE A 307 -11.00 26.57 1.13
C ILE A 307 -9.94 25.94 2.02
N GLY A 308 -8.83 26.63 2.25
CA GLY A 308 -7.81 26.18 3.20
C GLY A 308 -8.32 26.22 4.63
N ALA A 309 -8.11 25.15 5.40
CA ALA A 309 -8.53 25.05 6.80
C ALA A 309 -7.91 26.17 7.67
N GLY A 310 -6.70 26.62 7.33
CA GLY A 310 -6.01 27.73 7.99
C GLY A 310 -6.40 29.12 7.51
N SER A 311 -7.29 29.25 6.52
CA SER A 311 -7.74 30.55 6.00
C SER A 311 -8.36 31.41 7.09
N LYS A 312 -8.04 32.70 7.07
CA LYS A 312 -8.66 33.72 7.94
C LYS A 312 -9.87 34.39 7.28
N HIS A 313 -10.16 34.04 6.02
CA HIS A 313 -11.16 34.67 5.16
C HIS A 313 -12.23 33.68 4.68
N LYS A 314 -12.57 32.67 5.50
CA LYS A 314 -13.44 31.55 5.11
C LYS A 314 -14.81 31.96 4.57
N ASP A 315 -15.47 32.95 5.20
CA ASP A 315 -16.77 33.45 4.73
C ASP A 315 -16.67 34.10 3.34
N VAL A 316 -15.63 34.91 3.12
CA VAL A 316 -15.36 35.54 1.82
C VAL A 316 -14.98 34.50 0.78
N ALA A 317 -14.17 33.50 1.17
CA ALA A 317 -13.79 32.41 0.30
C ALA A 317 -15.00 31.60 -0.17
N TYR A 318 -15.91 31.27 0.74
CA TYR A 318 -17.13 30.54 0.39
C TYR A 318 -18.08 31.36 -0.49
N ASP A 319 -18.28 32.64 -0.19
CA ASP A 319 -19.12 33.53 -0.98
C ASP A 319 -18.53 33.77 -2.39
N PHE A 320 -17.21 33.92 -2.50
CA PHE A 320 -16.50 33.96 -3.77
C PHE A 320 -16.68 32.65 -4.55
N MET A 321 -16.51 31.48 -3.91
CA MET A 321 -16.70 30.18 -4.57
C MET A 321 -18.13 30.01 -5.11
N ARG A 322 -19.15 30.44 -4.35
CA ARG A 322 -20.55 30.48 -4.81
C ARG A 322 -20.73 31.39 -6.02
N TYR A 323 -20.10 32.57 -6.00
CA TYR A 323 -20.14 33.51 -7.12
C TYR A 323 -19.45 32.92 -8.35
N ALA A 324 -18.21 32.45 -8.21
CA ALA A 324 -17.39 31.87 -9.27
C ALA A 324 -18.07 30.69 -9.95
N THR A 325 -18.86 29.93 -9.18
CA THR A 325 -19.62 28.80 -9.69
C THR A 325 -21.05 29.16 -10.09
N ARG A 326 -21.47 30.41 -10.33
CA ARG A 326 -22.82 30.68 -10.89
C ARG A 326 -22.95 30.27 -12.36
N PRO A 327 -24.15 30.00 -12.91
CA PRO A 327 -24.34 29.67 -14.34
C PRO A 327 -23.62 30.63 -15.30
N GLU A 328 -23.75 31.94 -15.09
CA GLU A 328 -23.12 32.96 -15.92
C GLU A 328 -21.58 32.97 -15.80
N ASN A 329 -21.04 32.55 -14.65
CA ASN A 329 -19.61 32.57 -14.35
C ASN A 329 -18.92 31.25 -14.73
N ASP A 330 -19.63 30.13 -14.65
CA ASP A 330 -19.21 28.85 -15.24
C ASP A 330 -19.20 28.95 -16.77
N LYS A 331 -20.18 29.66 -17.36
CA LYS A 331 -20.16 30.04 -18.78
C LYS A 331 -18.96 30.94 -19.11
N LEU A 332 -18.66 31.95 -18.30
CA LEU A 332 -17.48 32.81 -18.49
C LEU A 332 -16.20 31.97 -18.52
N LEU A 333 -15.99 31.09 -17.54
CA LEU A 333 -14.85 30.17 -17.54
C LEU A 333 -14.78 29.36 -18.85
N THR A 334 -15.93 28.89 -19.34
CA THR A 334 -16.00 28.13 -20.58
C THR A 334 -15.59 28.96 -21.80
N LEU A 335 -16.04 30.22 -21.88
CA LEU A 335 -15.66 31.14 -22.94
C LEU A 335 -14.17 31.50 -22.93
N GLU A 336 -13.52 31.44 -21.77
CA GLU A 336 -12.06 31.60 -21.67
C GLU A 336 -11.28 30.34 -22.09
N GLY A 337 -11.97 29.22 -22.35
CA GLY A 337 -11.38 27.95 -22.78
C GLY A 337 -11.31 26.87 -21.70
N GLY A 338 -11.91 27.10 -20.52
CA GLY A 338 -12.18 26.03 -19.56
C GLY A 338 -13.34 25.14 -20.03
N ILE A 339 -13.54 24.00 -19.37
CA ILE A 339 -14.74 23.17 -19.52
C ILE A 339 -15.56 23.30 -18.24
N GLY A 340 -16.58 24.16 -18.24
CA GLY A 340 -17.45 24.38 -17.08
C GLY A 340 -18.26 23.15 -16.69
N CYS A 341 -18.58 23.04 -15.40
CA CYS A 341 -19.21 21.85 -14.81
C CYS A 341 -20.74 21.92 -14.71
N ARG A 342 -21.36 23.04 -15.07
CA ARG A 342 -22.81 23.19 -14.92
C ARG A 342 -23.57 22.64 -16.10
N ILE A 343 -24.65 21.91 -15.78
CA ILE A 343 -25.61 21.41 -16.78
C ILE A 343 -26.18 22.56 -17.62
N SER A 344 -26.45 23.72 -17.01
CA SER A 344 -26.92 24.89 -17.75
C SER A 344 -25.93 25.38 -18.80
N THR A 345 -24.63 25.31 -18.51
CA THR A 345 -23.55 25.69 -19.44
C THR A 345 -23.42 24.66 -20.55
N TRP A 346 -23.59 23.37 -20.24
CA TRP A 346 -23.57 22.29 -21.21
C TRP A 346 -24.60 22.49 -22.33
N HIS A 347 -25.77 23.04 -21.98
CA HIS A 347 -26.87 23.31 -22.93
C HIS A 347 -26.96 24.78 -23.39
N ASP A 348 -25.97 25.63 -23.07
CA ASP A 348 -26.00 27.03 -23.48
C ASP A 348 -25.81 27.16 -25.01
N ALA A 349 -26.65 27.98 -25.64
CA ALA A 349 -26.70 28.10 -27.10
C ALA A 349 -25.44 28.77 -27.69
N GLU A 350 -24.82 29.70 -26.96
CA GLU A 350 -23.59 30.36 -27.41
C GLU A 350 -22.40 29.41 -27.30
N ILE A 351 -22.32 28.67 -26.18
CA ILE A 351 -21.29 27.64 -26.01
C ILE A 351 -21.42 26.55 -27.08
N ASN A 352 -22.63 26.07 -27.37
CA ASN A 352 -22.83 25.08 -28.43
C ASN A 352 -22.70 25.67 -29.85
N ALA A 353 -22.72 27.00 -30.03
CA ALA A 353 -22.35 27.59 -31.30
C ALA A 353 -20.82 27.55 -31.52
N LEU A 354 -20.04 27.65 -30.44
CA LEU A 354 -18.57 27.55 -30.46
C LEU A 354 -18.09 26.09 -30.51
N VAL A 355 -18.67 25.22 -29.69
CA VAL A 355 -18.34 23.80 -29.58
C VAL A 355 -19.63 22.99 -29.76
N PRO A 356 -19.99 22.57 -30.99
CA PRO A 356 -21.32 22.00 -31.32
C PRO A 356 -21.78 20.78 -30.53
N TYR A 357 -20.85 20.06 -29.90
CA TYR A 357 -21.10 18.85 -29.12
C TYR A 357 -20.96 19.06 -27.61
N TYR A 358 -20.89 20.30 -27.14
CA TYR A 358 -20.72 20.61 -25.71
C TYR A 358 -21.87 20.06 -24.84
N HIS A 359 -23.09 20.06 -25.37
CA HIS A 359 -24.26 19.42 -24.73
C HIS A 359 -24.11 17.91 -24.48
N LYS A 360 -23.19 17.23 -25.18
CA LYS A 360 -22.93 15.80 -24.99
C LYS A 360 -22.12 15.49 -23.72
N LEU A 361 -21.59 16.49 -23.02
CA LEU A 361 -20.97 16.31 -21.69
C LEU A 361 -21.93 15.61 -20.73
N GLU A 362 -23.23 15.92 -20.77
CA GLU A 362 -24.22 15.26 -19.93
C GLU A 362 -24.25 13.73 -20.14
N MET A 363 -24.17 13.29 -21.39
CA MET A 363 -24.12 11.86 -21.74
C MET A 363 -22.83 11.19 -21.22
N LEU A 364 -21.68 11.85 -21.36
CA LEU A 364 -20.40 11.33 -20.86
C LEU A 364 -20.43 11.17 -19.33
N HIS A 365 -20.97 12.17 -18.64
CA HIS A 365 -21.10 12.18 -17.19
C HIS A 365 -22.04 11.12 -16.60
N GLN A 366 -23.04 10.66 -17.38
CA GLN A 366 -23.92 9.55 -16.98
C GLN A 366 -23.19 8.21 -16.93
N GLN A 367 -22.02 8.10 -17.58
CA GLN A 367 -21.22 6.88 -17.70
C GLN A 367 -19.84 7.04 -17.06
N ALA A 368 -19.58 8.16 -16.39
CA ALA A 368 -18.29 8.48 -15.81
C ALA A 368 -18.06 7.72 -14.50
N GLU A 369 -16.88 7.12 -14.39
CA GLU A 369 -16.36 6.41 -13.23
C GLU A 369 -15.15 7.15 -12.67
N SER A 370 -15.00 7.10 -11.34
CA SER A 370 -13.92 7.77 -10.63
C SER A 370 -12.90 6.77 -10.09
N LEU A 371 -11.67 7.25 -9.88
CA LEU A 371 -10.62 6.46 -9.24
C LEU A 371 -10.92 6.23 -7.74
N PRO A 372 -10.44 5.13 -7.14
CA PRO A 372 -10.59 4.86 -5.72
C PRO A 372 -9.97 5.93 -4.83
N GLN A 373 -10.68 6.27 -3.76
CA GLN A 373 -10.12 7.10 -2.68
C GLN A 373 -9.34 6.22 -1.69
N LYS A 374 -8.07 5.92 -1.99
CA LYS A 374 -7.17 5.17 -1.08
C LYS A 374 -5.91 5.96 -0.77
N ALA A 375 -5.46 5.92 0.48
CA ALA A 375 -4.27 6.67 0.92
C ALA A 375 -2.98 6.20 0.23
N ASN A 376 -2.94 4.93 -0.18
CA ASN A 376 -1.84 4.31 -0.92
C ASN A 376 -2.13 4.22 -2.44
N TRP A 377 -3.08 5.01 -2.95
CA TRP A 377 -3.45 4.97 -4.37
C TRP A 377 -2.27 5.23 -5.30
N ALA A 378 -1.37 6.17 -4.97
CA ALA A 378 -0.20 6.46 -5.80
C ALA A 378 0.70 5.21 -6.00
N GLN A 379 0.92 4.43 -4.93
CA GLN A 379 1.71 3.19 -5.00
C GLN A 379 0.96 2.09 -5.77
N ILE A 380 -0.35 1.99 -5.60
CA ILE A 380 -1.18 1.05 -6.36
C ILE A 380 -1.18 1.41 -7.85
N ALA A 381 -1.34 2.69 -8.19
CA ALA A 381 -1.27 3.21 -9.55
C ALA A 381 0.08 2.91 -10.20
N THR A 382 1.19 3.02 -9.45
CA THR A 382 2.52 2.62 -9.92
C THR A 382 2.58 1.13 -10.30
N ILE A 383 1.98 0.25 -9.50
CA ILE A 383 1.92 -1.19 -9.84
C ILE A 383 1.07 -1.43 -11.09
N ILE A 384 -0.09 -0.77 -11.19
CA ILE A 384 -0.96 -0.89 -12.37
C ILE A 384 -0.20 -0.43 -13.62
N ASP A 385 0.50 0.70 -13.54
CA ASP A 385 1.35 1.21 -14.62
C ASP A 385 2.39 0.16 -15.01
N GLU A 386 3.18 -0.37 -14.07
CA GLU A 386 4.17 -1.41 -14.35
C GLU A 386 3.56 -2.65 -15.05
N VAL A 387 2.39 -3.10 -14.62
CA VAL A 387 1.66 -4.22 -15.23
C VAL A 387 1.29 -3.90 -16.69
N VAL A 388 0.76 -2.70 -16.94
CA VAL A 388 0.36 -2.25 -18.27
C VAL A 388 1.59 -2.10 -19.17
N LEU A 389 2.67 -1.51 -18.68
CA LEU A 389 3.92 -1.34 -19.41
C LEU A 389 4.55 -2.67 -19.78
N GLN A 390 4.60 -3.61 -18.84
CA GLN A 390 5.07 -4.97 -19.14
C GLN A 390 4.14 -5.64 -20.15
N ALA A 391 2.83 -5.40 -20.07
CA ALA A 391 1.92 -5.96 -21.03
C ALA A 391 2.12 -5.39 -22.44
N ILE A 392 2.41 -4.10 -22.60
CA ILE A 392 2.58 -3.52 -23.93
C ILE A 392 3.96 -3.87 -24.53
N ASN A 393 4.99 -3.96 -23.68
CA ASN A 393 6.38 -4.11 -24.10
C ASN A 393 6.92 -5.56 -24.06
N SER A 394 6.10 -6.56 -23.70
CA SER A 394 6.51 -7.96 -23.64
C SER A 394 5.43 -8.93 -24.12
N ASP A 395 5.84 -10.15 -24.45
CA ASP A 395 4.95 -11.25 -24.82
C ASP A 395 4.41 -12.03 -23.61
N THR A 396 4.77 -11.64 -22.38
CA THR A 396 4.31 -12.31 -21.15
C THR A 396 2.78 -12.34 -21.09
N PRO A 397 2.13 -13.46 -20.77
CA PRO A 397 0.68 -13.53 -20.68
C PRO A 397 0.11 -12.48 -19.72
N THR A 398 -0.90 -11.73 -20.15
CA THR A 398 -1.55 -10.67 -19.33
C THR A 398 -2.08 -11.20 -18.01
N ALA A 399 -2.61 -12.44 -17.98
CA ALA A 399 -3.06 -13.10 -16.75
C ALA A 399 -1.92 -13.30 -15.72
N GLU A 400 -0.70 -13.57 -16.18
CA GLU A 400 0.46 -13.70 -15.29
C GLU A 400 0.87 -12.35 -14.70
N LEU A 401 0.90 -11.31 -15.54
CA LEU A 401 1.22 -9.94 -15.14
C LEU A 401 0.20 -9.39 -14.15
N LEU A 402 -1.10 -9.55 -14.41
CA LEU A 402 -2.18 -9.11 -13.54
C LEU A 402 -2.16 -9.87 -12.20
N ALA A 403 -1.94 -11.18 -12.22
CA ALA A 403 -1.80 -11.96 -10.99
C ALA A 403 -0.58 -11.52 -10.16
N ALA A 404 0.54 -11.15 -10.80
CA ALA A 404 1.71 -10.59 -10.12
C ALA A 404 1.43 -9.21 -9.53
N GLY A 405 0.84 -8.30 -10.31
CA GLY A 405 0.44 -6.98 -9.85
C GLY A 405 -0.56 -7.05 -8.70
N GLN A 406 -1.55 -7.94 -8.76
CA GLN A 406 -2.53 -8.15 -7.69
C GLN A 406 -1.85 -8.60 -6.40
N ARG A 407 -0.85 -9.50 -6.47
CA ARG A 407 -0.07 -9.90 -5.29
C ARG A 407 0.68 -8.70 -4.70
N ASN A 408 1.28 -7.86 -5.53
CA ASN A 408 1.99 -6.67 -5.07
C ASN A 408 1.05 -5.63 -4.44
N ILE A 409 -0.13 -5.42 -5.02
CA ILE A 409 -1.17 -4.54 -4.45
C ILE A 409 -1.64 -5.08 -3.10
N ASN A 410 -1.89 -6.39 -3.00
CA ASN A 410 -2.27 -7.00 -1.73
C ASN A 410 -1.17 -6.75 -0.68
N LEU A 411 0.11 -6.93 -1.02
CA LEU A 411 1.23 -6.61 -0.13
C LEU A 411 1.23 -5.14 0.29
N LEU A 412 1.01 -4.19 -0.62
CA LEU A 412 0.91 -2.76 -0.29
C LEU A 412 -0.25 -2.45 0.66
N ASP A 413 -1.43 -3.02 0.40
CA ASP A 413 -2.60 -2.85 1.26
C ASP A 413 -2.35 -3.44 2.67
N HIS A 414 -1.55 -4.51 2.76
CA HIS A 414 -1.07 -5.07 4.03
C HIS A 414 0.02 -4.23 4.72
N VAL A 415 0.72 -3.33 4.02
CA VAL A 415 1.78 -2.45 4.57
C VAL A 415 1.19 -1.16 5.16
N PHE A 416 0.14 -0.58 4.55
CA PHE A 416 -0.46 0.69 4.99
C PHE A 416 -1.62 0.53 5.97
N CYS A 417 -2.26 -0.64 6.00
CA CYS A 417 -3.18 -0.98 7.07
C CYS A 417 -2.35 -1.65 8.18
N SER A 418 -2.01 -0.91 9.23
CA SER A 418 -1.65 -1.56 10.49
C SER A 418 -2.87 -2.40 10.88
N THR A 419 -2.90 -3.68 10.53
CA THR A 419 -4.05 -4.54 10.79
C THR A 419 -4.32 -4.47 12.28
N MET A 420 -5.46 -3.87 12.60
CA MET A 420 -5.96 -3.65 13.93
C MET A 420 -7.35 -4.27 13.96
N PHE A 421 -7.70 -4.91 15.06
CA PHE A 421 -9.09 -5.24 15.32
C PHE A 421 -9.61 -4.30 16.41
N LYS A 422 -10.93 -4.12 16.45
CA LYS A 422 -11.59 -3.28 17.44
C LYS A 422 -12.22 -4.13 18.53
N ILE A 423 -11.98 -3.73 19.78
CA ILE A 423 -12.75 -4.19 20.94
C ILE A 423 -13.56 -2.99 21.40
N ASN A 424 -14.85 -2.96 21.06
CA ASN A 424 -15.67 -1.74 21.12
C ASN A 424 -15.02 -0.61 20.30
N ASP A 425 -14.70 0.54 20.90
CA ASP A 425 -14.04 1.67 20.27
C ASP A 425 -12.50 1.67 20.41
N ILE A 426 -11.92 0.58 20.94
CA ILE A 426 -10.50 0.47 21.24
C ILE A 426 -9.79 -0.29 20.12
N GLU A 427 -8.77 0.34 19.52
CA GLU A 427 -7.96 -0.24 18.45
C GLU A 427 -6.79 -1.05 19.00
N VAL A 428 -6.64 -2.29 18.53
CA VAL A 428 -5.58 -3.21 18.95
C VAL A 428 -4.71 -3.56 17.74
N PRO A 429 -3.64 -2.79 17.46
CA PRO A 429 -2.65 -3.16 16.44
C PRO A 429 -1.88 -4.42 16.82
N TYR A 430 -1.61 -5.29 15.85
CA TYR A 430 -0.93 -6.56 16.12
C TYR A 430 0.12 -6.99 15.08
N LEU A 431 0.15 -6.41 13.88
CA LEU A 431 1.26 -6.62 12.95
C LEU A 431 2.45 -5.70 13.28
N PRO A 432 3.68 -6.12 12.95
CA PRO A 432 4.86 -5.30 13.19
C PRO A 432 4.82 -4.04 12.32
N VAL A 433 5.18 -2.90 12.92
CA VAL A 433 5.44 -1.66 12.17
C VAL A 433 6.76 -1.83 11.42
N LEU A 434 6.69 -1.75 10.09
CA LEU A 434 7.84 -1.86 9.19
C LEU A 434 8.61 -0.52 9.12
N PRO A 435 9.92 -0.53 8.75
CA PRO A 435 10.69 0.69 8.57
C PRO A 435 10.15 1.55 7.43
N GLU A 436 10.23 2.88 7.57
CA GLU A 436 9.84 3.83 6.53
C GLU A 436 10.67 3.64 5.26
N LYS A 437 11.96 3.31 5.44
CA LYS A 437 12.87 2.99 4.35
C LYS A 437 13.56 1.64 4.63
N PRO A 438 13.17 0.53 3.99
CA PRO A 438 13.89 -0.73 4.14
C PRO A 438 15.39 -0.61 3.80
N LEU A 439 16.25 -1.29 4.56
CA LEU A 439 17.69 -1.34 4.32
C LEU A 439 18.08 -2.62 3.56
N PRO A 440 19.11 -2.60 2.69
CA PRO A 440 19.60 -3.79 2.02
C PRO A 440 20.07 -4.88 2.99
N ILE A 441 19.66 -6.12 2.79
CA ILE A 441 20.04 -7.27 3.64
C ILE A 441 21.12 -8.11 2.97
N VAL A 442 22.18 -8.42 3.71
CA VAL A 442 23.17 -9.44 3.35
C VAL A 442 23.03 -10.63 4.29
N ILE A 443 22.72 -11.80 3.75
CA ILE A 443 22.54 -13.03 4.55
C ILE A 443 23.87 -13.78 4.66
N ILE A 444 24.24 -14.13 5.89
CA ILE A 444 25.39 -14.98 6.21
C ILE A 444 24.85 -16.31 6.75
N GLY A 445 24.78 -17.29 5.87
CA GLY A 445 24.23 -18.62 6.10
C GLY A 445 23.13 -18.97 5.09
N ALA A 446 23.09 -20.24 4.68
CA ALA A 446 22.05 -20.78 3.79
C ALA A 446 21.40 -22.02 4.41
N GLY A 447 21.00 -21.90 5.69
CA GLY A 447 20.32 -22.96 6.44
C GLY A 447 18.83 -23.06 6.10
N GLY A 448 18.18 -24.16 6.50
CA GLY A 448 16.75 -24.38 6.23
C GLY A 448 15.86 -23.24 6.73
N ILE A 449 16.16 -22.66 7.89
CA ILE A 449 15.39 -21.54 8.44
C ILE A 449 15.41 -20.28 7.56
N VAL A 450 16.45 -20.12 6.74
CA VAL A 450 16.54 -19.00 5.79
C VAL A 450 15.50 -19.18 4.68
N HIS A 451 15.44 -20.39 4.13
CA HIS A 451 14.47 -20.80 3.12
C HIS A 451 13.04 -20.80 3.66
N ASP A 452 12.84 -21.34 4.86
CA ASP A 452 11.51 -21.64 5.40
C ASP A 452 10.86 -20.43 6.11
N ALA A 453 11.66 -19.46 6.57
CA ALA A 453 11.15 -18.34 7.37
C ALA A 453 11.72 -16.96 7.00
N HIS A 454 13.05 -16.77 7.00
CA HIS A 454 13.63 -15.43 6.78
C HIS A 454 13.30 -14.87 5.39
N LEU A 455 13.61 -15.59 4.32
CA LEU A 455 13.34 -15.12 2.95
C LEU A 455 11.84 -14.97 2.64
N PRO A 456 10.95 -15.90 3.05
CA PRO A 456 9.51 -15.68 2.95
C PRO A 456 9.05 -14.40 3.68
N ALA A 457 9.55 -14.16 4.90
CA ALA A 457 9.21 -12.97 5.67
C ALA A 457 9.71 -11.69 5.00
N TYR A 458 10.96 -11.68 4.54
CA TYR A 458 11.57 -10.53 3.88
C TYR A 458 10.84 -10.20 2.58
N ARG A 459 10.49 -11.20 1.77
CA ARG A 459 9.66 -11.01 0.58
C ARG A 459 8.29 -10.42 0.93
N LYS A 460 7.64 -10.92 1.98
CA LYS A 460 6.34 -10.39 2.44
C LYS A 460 6.44 -8.96 2.96
N ALA A 461 7.53 -8.60 3.62
CA ALA A 461 7.79 -7.25 4.14
C ALA A 461 8.34 -6.27 3.10
N GLY A 462 8.64 -6.72 1.87
CA GLY A 462 9.30 -5.90 0.86
C GLY A 462 10.77 -5.58 1.18
N PHE A 463 11.44 -6.39 2.01
CA PHE A 463 12.85 -6.19 2.34
C PHE A 463 13.74 -6.79 1.25
N GLU A 464 14.64 -5.97 0.72
CA GLU A 464 15.57 -6.35 -0.33
C GLU A 464 16.75 -7.17 0.23
N VAL A 465 16.97 -8.36 -0.33
CA VAL A 465 18.15 -9.18 -0.04
C VAL A 465 19.14 -9.05 -1.20
N VAL A 466 20.22 -8.30 -0.97
CA VAL A 466 21.20 -7.95 -2.02
C VAL A 466 22.33 -8.96 -2.15
N GLY A 467 22.49 -9.87 -1.18
CA GLY A 467 23.47 -10.93 -1.33
C GLY A 467 23.45 -11.96 -0.23
N ILE A 468 24.08 -13.09 -0.52
CA ILE A 468 24.16 -14.23 0.40
C ILE A 468 25.56 -14.87 0.35
N THR A 469 26.04 -15.34 1.50
CA THR A 469 27.22 -16.19 1.57
C THR A 469 26.98 -17.39 2.49
N ASN A 470 27.62 -18.50 2.19
CA ASN A 470 27.58 -19.69 3.03
C ASN A 470 28.87 -20.51 2.84
N ARG A 471 29.38 -21.12 3.92
CA ARG A 471 30.60 -21.96 3.89
C ARG A 471 30.60 -22.98 2.76
N THR A 472 29.45 -23.58 2.47
CA THR A 472 29.24 -24.40 1.27
C THR A 472 28.56 -23.55 0.22
N ARG A 473 29.34 -23.00 -0.72
CA ARG A 473 28.88 -22.09 -1.78
C ARG A 473 27.65 -22.61 -2.53
N ALA A 474 27.65 -23.88 -2.93
CA ALA A 474 26.53 -24.51 -3.64
C ALA A 474 25.17 -24.38 -2.92
N ARG A 475 25.14 -24.25 -1.59
CA ARG A 475 23.89 -24.00 -0.84
C ARG A 475 23.41 -22.55 -0.99
N ALA A 476 24.33 -21.59 -0.98
CA ALA A 476 24.01 -20.19 -1.23
C ALA A 476 23.59 -19.98 -2.69
N GLU A 477 24.25 -20.62 -3.65
CA GLU A 477 23.87 -20.59 -5.08
C GLU A 477 22.47 -21.14 -5.31
N LYS A 478 22.16 -22.30 -4.70
CA LYS A 478 20.82 -22.87 -4.78
C LYS A 478 19.77 -21.90 -4.25
N LEU A 479 19.98 -21.35 -3.05
CA LEU A 479 19.00 -20.46 -2.42
C LEU A 479 18.88 -19.13 -3.18
N ALA A 480 20.00 -18.59 -3.67
CA ALA A 480 20.01 -17.38 -4.48
C ALA A 480 19.24 -17.56 -5.79
N ALA A 481 19.43 -18.68 -6.48
CA ALA A 481 18.70 -19.01 -7.71
C ALA A 481 17.19 -19.17 -7.45
N GLU A 482 16.81 -19.84 -6.35
CA GLU A 482 15.41 -20.04 -5.97
C GLU A 482 14.70 -18.74 -5.58
N TRP A 483 15.41 -17.82 -4.93
CA TRP A 483 14.81 -16.61 -4.36
C TRP A 483 15.11 -15.31 -5.12
N GLY A 484 15.94 -15.37 -6.16
CA GLY A 484 16.31 -14.20 -6.98
C GLY A 484 17.33 -13.28 -6.29
N ILE A 485 18.21 -13.82 -5.44
CA ILE A 485 19.24 -13.02 -4.77
C ILE A 485 20.37 -12.73 -5.76
N PRO A 486 20.71 -11.45 -6.04
CA PRO A 486 21.57 -11.09 -7.17
C PRO A 486 23.04 -11.48 -7.00
N HIS A 487 23.52 -11.60 -5.75
CA HIS A 487 24.94 -11.84 -5.47
C HIS A 487 25.15 -13.01 -4.52
N VAL A 488 26.06 -13.91 -4.91
CA VAL A 488 26.57 -15.01 -4.07
C VAL A 488 28.05 -14.78 -3.85
N TYR A 489 28.46 -14.58 -2.60
CA TYR A 489 29.84 -14.31 -2.22
C TYR A 489 30.53 -15.57 -1.68
N ASP A 490 31.84 -15.70 -1.94
CA ASP A 490 32.69 -16.80 -1.46
C ASP A 490 32.97 -16.72 0.05
N SER A 491 32.90 -15.52 0.63
CA SER A 491 33.21 -15.30 2.04
C SER A 491 32.45 -14.12 2.64
N VAL A 492 32.40 -14.08 3.97
CA VAL A 492 31.87 -12.92 4.72
C VAL A 492 32.66 -11.65 4.39
N ALA A 493 33.98 -11.72 4.30
CA ALA A 493 34.82 -10.57 3.95
C ALA A 493 34.50 -10.01 2.55
N GLU A 494 34.28 -10.88 1.56
CA GLU A 494 33.86 -10.45 0.22
C GLU A 494 32.46 -9.85 0.22
N ALA A 495 31.52 -10.44 0.96
CA ALA A 495 30.17 -9.92 1.11
C ALA A 495 30.18 -8.51 1.74
N VAL A 496 31.00 -8.30 2.77
CA VAL A 496 31.18 -6.99 3.41
C VAL A 496 31.80 -5.97 2.46
N ALA A 497 32.78 -6.37 1.64
CA ALA A 497 33.46 -5.48 0.71
C ALA A 497 32.56 -4.95 -0.43
N HIS A 498 31.53 -5.70 -0.80
CA HIS A 498 30.62 -5.35 -1.90
C HIS A 498 29.22 -4.91 -1.43
N ALA A 499 28.91 -5.04 -0.14
CA ALA A 499 27.64 -4.60 0.41
C ALA A 499 27.48 -3.07 0.31
N PRO A 500 26.24 -2.58 0.08
CA PRO A 500 25.92 -1.16 0.27
C PRO A 500 26.34 -0.65 1.65
N ALA A 501 26.68 0.64 1.75
CA ALA A 501 27.23 1.22 2.98
C ALA A 501 26.24 1.19 4.17
N ASP A 502 24.94 1.18 3.90
CA ASP A 502 23.84 1.13 4.86
C ASP A 502 23.24 -0.28 5.05
N ALA A 503 23.87 -1.32 4.49
CA ALA A 503 23.39 -2.69 4.60
C ALA A 503 23.33 -3.20 6.05
N VAL A 504 22.37 -4.07 6.30
CA VAL A 504 22.25 -4.86 7.53
C VAL A 504 22.58 -6.32 7.26
N TYR A 505 23.09 -7.03 8.26
CA TYR A 505 23.58 -8.40 8.13
C TYR A 505 22.69 -9.37 8.91
N ASP A 506 22.25 -10.44 8.25
CA ASP A 506 21.45 -11.51 8.86
C ASP A 506 22.32 -12.76 9.04
N ILE A 507 22.72 -13.05 10.28
CA ILE A 507 23.61 -14.15 10.64
C ILE A 507 22.77 -15.36 11.03
N THR A 508 22.72 -16.37 10.16
CA THR A 508 21.90 -17.58 10.33
C THR A 508 22.74 -18.87 10.40
N ILE A 509 23.97 -18.76 10.87
CA ILE A 509 24.91 -19.88 11.09
C ILE A 509 24.77 -20.46 12.51
N MET A 510 25.61 -21.44 12.84
CA MET A 510 25.61 -22.06 14.17
C MET A 510 26.35 -21.19 15.22
N PRO A 511 26.00 -21.27 16.52
CA PRO A 511 26.50 -20.34 17.53
C PRO A 511 28.02 -20.28 17.68
N GLU A 512 28.73 -21.38 17.47
CA GLU A 512 30.20 -21.45 17.54
C GLU A 512 30.91 -20.59 16.47
N GLN A 513 30.18 -20.11 15.46
CA GLN A 513 30.72 -19.28 14.38
C GLN A 513 30.37 -17.79 14.53
N PHE A 514 29.54 -17.41 15.51
CA PHE A 514 29.04 -16.03 15.65
C PHE A 514 30.15 -15.02 15.90
N VAL A 515 31.00 -15.25 16.92
CA VAL A 515 32.10 -14.34 17.27
C VAL A 515 33.01 -14.09 16.06
N ALA A 516 33.50 -15.16 15.42
CA ALA A 516 34.39 -15.05 14.25
C ALA A 516 33.73 -14.32 13.05
N THR A 517 32.41 -14.42 12.91
CA THR A 517 31.66 -13.73 11.85
C THR A 517 31.45 -12.26 12.18
N LEU A 518 31.04 -11.94 13.43
CA LEU A 518 30.82 -10.58 13.90
C LEU A 518 32.10 -9.72 13.81
N GLU A 519 33.27 -10.32 14.05
CA GLU A 519 34.57 -9.62 13.93
C GLU A 519 34.85 -9.12 12.51
N GLN A 520 34.31 -9.81 11.49
CA GLN A 520 34.48 -9.45 10.08
C GLN A 520 33.53 -8.35 9.61
N LEU A 521 32.49 -8.02 10.39
CA LEU A 521 31.52 -7.01 10.00
C LEU A 521 32.03 -5.58 10.20
N PRO A 522 31.51 -4.58 9.47
CA PRO A 522 31.83 -3.17 9.70
C PRO A 522 31.43 -2.72 11.11
N ASP A 523 32.21 -1.82 11.70
CA ASP A 523 31.82 -1.17 12.96
C ASP A 523 30.54 -0.36 12.77
N GLY A 524 29.63 -0.40 13.75
CA GLY A 524 28.38 0.35 13.71
C GLY A 524 27.28 -0.22 12.81
N CYS A 525 27.47 -1.36 12.12
CA CYS A 525 26.45 -1.92 11.25
C CYS A 525 25.26 -2.51 12.04
N GLY A 526 24.12 -2.71 11.36
CA GLY A 526 22.98 -3.43 11.89
C GLY A 526 23.14 -4.94 11.69
N VAL A 527 22.88 -5.73 12.73
CA VAL A 527 23.05 -7.19 12.68
C VAL A 527 21.88 -7.90 13.35
N LEU A 528 21.22 -8.81 12.64
CA LEU A 528 20.30 -9.78 13.22
C LEU A 528 21.03 -11.12 13.37
N ILE A 529 21.04 -11.68 14.58
CA ILE A 529 21.71 -12.94 14.90
C ILE A 529 20.66 -13.99 15.20
N GLN A 530 20.73 -15.12 14.51
CA GLN A 530 19.80 -16.22 14.74
C GLN A 530 19.99 -16.81 16.15
N LYS A 531 18.88 -17.10 16.84
CA LYS A 531 18.88 -17.73 18.16
C LYS A 531 19.39 -19.18 18.10
N PRO A 532 20.00 -19.72 19.18
CA PRO A 532 20.25 -19.09 20.48
C PRO A 532 21.50 -18.19 20.49
N MET A 533 21.60 -17.25 21.43
CA MET A 533 22.76 -16.36 21.57
C MET A 533 23.97 -17.07 22.22
N GLY A 534 24.52 -18.09 21.54
CA GLY A 534 25.50 -19.02 22.10
C GLY A 534 24.84 -20.31 22.63
N ASP A 535 25.55 -21.43 22.60
CA ASP A 535 25.11 -22.70 23.24
C ASP A 535 25.30 -22.68 24.76
N TYR A 536 26.19 -21.80 25.23
CA TYR A 536 26.52 -21.61 26.63
C TYR A 536 26.68 -20.13 26.96
N PHE A 537 26.44 -19.78 28.22
CA PHE A 537 26.48 -18.40 28.69
C PHE A 537 27.81 -17.68 28.44
N TRP A 538 28.95 -18.38 28.51
CA TRP A 538 30.24 -17.76 28.23
C TRP A 538 30.35 -17.30 26.76
N GLN A 539 29.78 -18.04 25.80
CA GLN A 539 29.70 -17.60 24.40
C GLN A 539 28.77 -16.40 24.24
N THR A 540 27.67 -16.36 25.00
CA THR A 540 26.78 -15.19 25.07
C THR A 540 27.55 -13.93 25.51
N GLN A 541 28.45 -14.07 26.49
CA GLN A 541 29.30 -12.97 26.96
C GLN A 541 30.27 -12.52 25.88
N GLU A 542 30.93 -13.45 25.18
CA GLU A 542 31.83 -13.11 24.07
C GLU A 542 31.11 -12.38 22.93
N ILE A 543 29.89 -12.82 22.57
CA ILE A 543 29.06 -12.15 21.56
C ILE A 543 28.75 -10.72 21.99
N LEU A 544 28.31 -10.52 23.23
CA LEU A 544 28.02 -9.19 23.77
C LEU A 544 29.27 -8.28 23.77
N GLU A 545 30.44 -8.82 24.11
CA GLU A 545 31.70 -8.09 24.10
C GLU A 545 32.07 -7.60 22.69
N VAL A 546 31.94 -8.46 21.67
CA VAL A 546 32.20 -8.07 20.28
C VAL A 546 31.22 -7.00 19.82
N CYS A 547 29.92 -7.18 20.07
CA CYS A 547 28.89 -6.20 19.69
C CYS A 547 29.16 -4.83 20.32
N ARG A 548 29.50 -4.78 21.60
CA ARG A 548 29.84 -3.52 22.30
C ARG A 548 31.10 -2.88 21.76
N ARG A 549 32.17 -3.66 21.57
CA ARG A 549 33.46 -3.15 21.08
C ARG A 549 33.33 -2.54 19.68
N LYS A 550 32.60 -3.22 18.78
CA LYS A 550 32.36 -2.77 17.40
C LYS A 550 31.15 -1.84 17.26
N LYS A 551 30.46 -1.53 18.37
CA LYS A 551 29.26 -0.68 18.41
C LYS A 551 28.14 -1.13 17.47
N LEU A 552 27.96 -2.44 17.33
CA LEU A 552 26.95 -3.01 16.43
C LEU A 552 25.55 -2.72 16.97
N ALA A 553 24.62 -2.33 16.09
CA ALA A 553 23.20 -2.39 16.39
C ALA A 553 22.77 -3.85 16.23
N ALA A 554 22.85 -4.63 17.31
CA ALA A 554 22.70 -6.08 17.25
C ALA A 554 21.43 -6.57 17.95
N ALA A 555 20.60 -7.32 17.21
CA ALA A 555 19.41 -8.00 17.71
C ALA A 555 19.60 -9.52 17.64
N ILE A 556 19.00 -10.24 18.58
CA ILE A 556 18.78 -11.69 18.46
C ILE A 556 17.39 -11.92 17.89
N ASN A 557 17.26 -12.92 17.02
CA ASN A 557 16.00 -13.27 16.36
C ASN A 557 15.03 -14.01 17.30
N CYS A 558 14.62 -13.36 18.39
CA CYS A 558 13.58 -13.80 19.31
C CYS A 558 12.18 -13.49 18.74
N GLN A 559 11.91 -14.03 17.56
CA GLN A 559 10.78 -13.63 16.73
C GLN A 559 9.40 -13.93 17.35
N LEU A 560 9.25 -14.88 18.29
CA LEU A 560 7.97 -15.15 18.95
C LEU A 560 7.37 -13.90 19.62
N ARG A 561 8.19 -12.92 20.03
CA ARG A 561 7.73 -11.63 20.55
C ARG A 561 6.86 -10.84 19.57
N PHE A 562 7.00 -11.11 18.27
CA PHE A 562 6.36 -10.41 17.16
C PHE A 562 5.30 -11.25 16.43
N ALA A 563 5.00 -12.47 16.90
CA ALA A 563 3.89 -13.24 16.34
C ALA A 563 2.58 -12.44 16.51
N PRO A 564 1.69 -12.40 15.50
CA PRO A 564 0.47 -11.58 15.54
C PRO A 564 -0.33 -11.71 16.84
N TYR A 565 -0.54 -12.95 17.30
CA TYR A 565 -1.25 -13.22 18.56
C TYR A 565 -0.50 -12.78 19.82
N VAL A 566 0.84 -12.72 19.80
CA VAL A 566 1.65 -12.19 20.91
C VAL A 566 1.60 -10.67 20.94
N SER A 567 1.75 -10.03 19.78
CA SER A 567 1.65 -8.58 19.63
C SER A 567 0.26 -8.07 20.05
N ALA A 568 -0.81 -8.74 19.62
CA ALA A 568 -2.17 -8.45 20.05
C ALA A 568 -2.32 -8.56 21.58
N ALA A 569 -1.85 -9.66 22.19
CA ALA A 569 -1.91 -9.83 23.64
C ALA A 569 -1.13 -8.73 24.37
N ARG A 570 0.07 -8.40 23.90
CA ARG A 570 0.90 -7.31 24.44
C ARG A 570 0.18 -5.98 24.40
N GLU A 571 -0.47 -5.67 23.30
CA GLU A 571 -1.19 -4.41 23.14
C GLU A 571 -2.42 -4.33 24.05
N MET A 572 -3.21 -5.41 24.13
CA MET A 572 -4.33 -5.48 25.07
C MET A 572 -3.90 -5.33 26.54
N ILE A 573 -2.76 -5.93 26.92
CA ILE A 573 -2.17 -5.79 28.26
C ILE A 573 -1.66 -4.36 28.48
N ARG A 574 -0.96 -3.78 27.50
CA ARG A 574 -0.42 -2.41 27.58
C ARG A 574 -1.53 -1.38 27.75
N GLN A 575 -2.66 -1.58 27.11
CA GLN A 575 -3.86 -0.73 27.24
C GLN A 575 -4.66 -1.00 28.53
N GLY A 576 -4.26 -1.99 29.34
CA GLY A 576 -4.89 -2.32 30.62
C GLY A 576 -6.22 -3.07 30.49
N LEU A 577 -6.53 -3.65 29.32
CA LEU A 577 -7.83 -4.28 29.05
C LEU A 577 -8.11 -5.47 29.97
N ILE A 578 -7.08 -6.27 30.28
CA ILE A 578 -7.20 -7.42 31.19
C ILE A 578 -6.71 -7.12 32.62
N GLY A 579 -6.41 -5.85 32.94
CA GLY A 579 -5.96 -5.45 34.28
C GLY A 579 -4.52 -5.86 34.58
N GLU A 580 -4.22 -6.12 35.86
CA GLU A 580 -2.90 -6.56 36.32
C GLU A 580 -2.76 -8.06 36.08
N LEU A 581 -1.69 -8.47 35.40
CA LEU A 581 -1.39 -9.89 35.19
C LEU A 581 -1.12 -10.59 36.53
N TYR A 582 -1.64 -11.81 36.68
CA TYR A 582 -1.34 -12.69 37.81
C TYR A 582 -1.04 -14.14 37.39
N ASP A 583 -1.35 -14.53 36.15
CA ASP A 583 -1.02 -15.86 35.59
C ASP A 583 -0.52 -15.72 34.15
N MET A 584 0.58 -16.42 33.83
CA MET A 584 1.04 -16.62 32.46
C MET A 584 1.53 -18.05 32.27
N GLU A 585 0.97 -18.75 31.28
CA GLU A 585 1.25 -20.15 31.02
C GLU A 585 1.63 -20.37 29.55
N VAL A 586 2.68 -21.15 29.32
CA VAL A 586 2.99 -21.73 28.02
C VAL A 586 2.90 -23.25 28.10
N ARG A 587 2.04 -23.83 27.26
CA ARG A 587 1.76 -25.27 27.23
C ARG A 587 2.04 -25.83 25.84
N VAL A 588 2.88 -26.85 25.78
CA VAL A 588 3.22 -27.57 24.55
C VAL A 588 3.18 -29.05 24.83
N THR A 589 2.25 -29.79 24.26
CA THR A 589 2.14 -31.25 24.33
C THR A 589 1.79 -31.76 22.95
N LEU A 590 2.80 -32.18 22.19
CA LEU A 590 2.67 -32.56 20.77
C LEU A 590 3.84 -33.44 20.34
N GLU A 591 3.79 -34.00 19.14
CA GLU A 591 4.93 -34.70 18.54
C GLU A 591 5.76 -33.72 17.71
N THR A 592 7.00 -33.48 18.12
CA THR A 592 7.92 -32.63 17.35
C THR A 592 8.77 -33.50 16.41
N PRO A 593 8.80 -33.20 15.10
CA PRO A 593 9.60 -33.95 14.12
C PRO A 593 11.08 -33.54 14.18
N TRP A 594 11.79 -33.97 15.22
CA TRP A 594 13.18 -33.60 15.49
C TRP A 594 14.16 -33.96 14.36
N GLU A 595 13.82 -34.95 13.53
CA GLU A 595 14.57 -35.37 12.35
C GLU A 595 14.75 -34.27 11.29
N LEU A 596 13.88 -33.25 11.29
CA LEU A 596 14.04 -32.06 10.44
C LEU A 596 15.21 -31.17 10.89
N PHE A 597 15.75 -31.40 12.10
CA PHE A 597 16.82 -30.59 12.69
C PHE A 597 18.01 -31.46 13.13
N PRO A 598 18.74 -32.09 12.18
CA PRO A 598 19.75 -33.10 12.49
C PRO A 598 20.93 -32.59 13.33
N HIS A 599 21.28 -31.30 13.22
CA HIS A 599 22.33 -30.68 14.04
C HIS A 599 21.86 -30.35 15.46
N VAL A 600 20.56 -30.09 15.63
CA VAL A 600 19.97 -29.71 16.91
C VAL A 600 19.65 -30.96 17.73
N MET A 601 19.08 -31.99 17.11
CA MET A 601 18.60 -33.20 17.80
C MET A 601 19.70 -33.96 18.58
N VAL A 602 20.97 -33.80 18.18
CA VAL A 602 22.13 -34.43 18.84
C VAL A 602 22.73 -33.57 19.95
N HIS A 603 22.28 -32.32 20.12
CA HIS A 603 22.84 -31.40 21.10
C HIS A 603 22.49 -31.82 22.53
N PRO A 604 23.43 -31.78 23.51
CA PRO A 604 23.17 -32.22 24.89
C PRO A 604 22.14 -31.36 25.63
N ARG A 605 21.87 -30.15 25.13
CA ARG A 605 20.92 -29.18 25.71
C ARG A 605 19.65 -29.00 24.84
N LEU A 606 19.27 -30.00 24.05
CA LEU A 606 18.22 -29.90 23.02
C LEU A 606 16.99 -29.08 23.45
N GLU A 607 16.25 -29.54 24.46
CA GLU A 607 14.90 -29.03 24.69
C GLU A 607 14.88 -27.58 25.22
N ILE A 608 15.57 -27.25 26.33
CA ILE A 608 15.53 -25.86 26.84
C ILE A 608 16.29 -24.91 25.90
N GLN A 609 17.50 -25.27 25.45
CA GLN A 609 18.37 -24.37 24.69
C GLN A 609 17.82 -24.01 23.31
N TYR A 610 17.25 -24.99 22.59
CA TYR A 610 16.83 -24.79 21.20
C TYR A 610 15.33 -24.61 21.03
N HIS A 611 14.52 -25.07 21.99
CA HIS A 611 13.07 -24.98 21.92
C HIS A 611 12.49 -24.05 23.00
N SER A 612 12.57 -24.40 24.29
CA SER A 612 11.93 -23.61 25.35
C SER A 612 12.55 -22.23 25.58
N ILE A 613 13.71 -21.94 24.99
CA ILE A 613 14.28 -20.59 24.92
C ILE A 613 13.29 -19.57 24.35
N HIS A 614 12.45 -19.97 23.38
CA HIS A 614 11.40 -19.11 22.83
C HIS A 614 10.43 -18.64 23.92
N TYR A 615 10.06 -19.55 24.82
CA TYR A 615 9.07 -19.31 25.86
C TYR A 615 9.67 -18.60 27.07
N ILE A 616 10.90 -18.95 27.44
CA ILE A 616 11.66 -18.24 28.48
C ILE A 616 11.82 -16.77 28.09
N ASP A 617 12.22 -16.52 26.84
CA ASP A 617 12.35 -15.18 26.28
C ASP A 617 11.00 -14.43 26.25
N LEU A 618 9.94 -15.11 25.81
CA LEU A 618 8.60 -14.55 25.75
C LEU A 618 8.11 -14.13 27.14
N LEU A 619 8.18 -15.03 28.15
CA LEU A 619 7.78 -14.73 29.52
C LEU A 619 8.54 -13.53 30.09
N ARG A 620 9.87 -13.49 29.92
CA ARG A 620 10.69 -12.33 30.30
C ARG A 620 10.23 -11.04 29.63
N SER A 621 9.89 -11.10 28.35
CA SER A 621 9.47 -9.91 27.60
C SER A 621 8.14 -9.32 28.09
N PHE A 622 7.34 -10.05 28.85
CA PHE A 622 6.13 -9.55 29.51
C PHE A 622 6.36 -9.17 30.97
N LEU A 623 7.11 -10.00 31.70
CA LEU A 623 7.16 -9.94 33.17
C LEU A 623 8.46 -9.36 33.73
N GLY A 624 9.46 -9.11 32.89
CA GLY A 624 10.80 -8.70 33.31
C GLY A 624 11.65 -9.88 33.77
N GLU A 625 12.48 -9.69 34.79
CA GLU A 625 13.44 -10.69 35.24
C GLU A 625 12.92 -11.50 36.44
N PRO A 626 12.91 -12.83 36.40
CA PRO A 626 12.53 -13.65 37.54
C PRO A 626 13.62 -13.61 38.63
N SER A 627 13.23 -13.72 39.90
CA SER A 627 14.17 -13.82 41.02
C SER A 627 14.88 -15.19 41.05
N SER A 628 14.15 -16.25 40.69
CA SER A 628 14.63 -17.62 40.55
C SER A 628 13.75 -18.45 39.63
N VAL A 629 14.26 -19.61 39.21
CA VAL A 629 13.48 -20.61 38.48
C VAL A 629 13.63 -21.99 39.12
N MET A 630 12.54 -22.75 39.13
CA MET A 630 12.52 -24.16 39.48
C MET A 630 12.18 -24.97 38.24
N ALA A 631 13.08 -25.85 37.80
CA ALA A 631 12.95 -26.52 36.52
C ALA A 631 13.32 -28.00 36.59
N LYS A 632 12.77 -28.77 35.65
CA LYS A 632 13.22 -30.13 35.34
C LYS A 632 13.11 -30.37 33.84
N THR A 633 14.20 -30.83 33.21
CA THR A 633 14.18 -31.33 31.83
C THR A 633 14.44 -32.84 31.82
N LEU A 634 13.74 -33.57 30.96
CA LEU A 634 13.64 -35.03 30.99
C LEU A 634 13.83 -35.63 29.59
N ARG A 635 14.42 -36.83 29.57
CA ARG A 635 14.57 -37.68 28.38
C ARG A 635 13.32 -38.50 28.11
N HIS A 636 13.01 -38.80 26.86
CA HIS A 636 12.10 -39.88 26.52
C HIS A 636 12.78 -41.24 26.74
N PRO A 637 12.16 -42.23 27.42
CA PRO A 637 12.79 -43.51 27.72
C PRO A 637 13.08 -44.36 26.47
N ALA A 638 12.40 -44.11 25.35
CA ALA A 638 12.55 -44.88 24.10
C ALA A 638 13.22 -44.12 22.94
N LYS A 639 13.52 -42.81 23.08
CA LYS A 639 14.16 -42.02 22.02
C LYS A 639 15.61 -41.68 22.41
N ALA A 640 16.51 -41.64 21.43
CA ALA A 640 17.91 -41.29 21.62
C ALA A 640 18.15 -39.76 21.60
N LEU A 641 17.34 -39.01 22.36
CA LEU A 641 17.44 -37.55 22.50
C LEU A 641 17.99 -37.18 23.88
N SER A 642 18.70 -36.06 23.98
CA SER A 642 19.31 -35.60 25.24
C SER A 642 18.28 -35.14 26.27
N SER A 643 17.22 -34.47 25.82
CA SER A 643 15.96 -34.18 26.52
C SER A 643 14.90 -33.74 25.52
N SER A 644 13.62 -33.90 25.86
CA SER A 644 12.47 -33.61 24.98
C SER A 644 11.24 -33.11 25.74
N ARG A 645 11.35 -32.93 27.06
CA ARG A 645 10.24 -32.53 27.93
C ARG A 645 10.77 -31.67 29.06
N SER A 646 10.09 -30.57 29.41
CA SER A 646 10.43 -29.80 30.59
C SER A 646 9.23 -29.20 31.32
N THR A 647 9.46 -28.88 32.58
CA THR A 647 8.60 -27.99 33.36
C THR A 647 9.49 -26.94 33.99
N ILE A 648 9.12 -25.66 33.86
CA ILE A 648 9.88 -24.51 34.37
C ILE A 648 8.89 -23.58 35.06
N LEU A 649 9.04 -23.40 36.37
CA LEU A 649 8.30 -22.43 37.18
C LEU A 649 9.20 -21.23 37.46
N PHE A 650 8.67 -20.02 37.28
CA PHE A 650 9.38 -18.76 37.45
C PHE A 650 8.87 -18.05 38.70
N ASP A 651 9.79 -17.54 39.51
CA ASP A 651 9.48 -16.75 40.69
C ASP A 651 9.52 -15.26 40.36
N TYR A 652 8.36 -14.62 40.36
CA TYR A 652 8.16 -13.17 40.22
C TYR A 652 7.55 -12.55 41.49
N GLY A 653 7.69 -13.21 42.64
CA GLY A 653 7.08 -12.82 43.91
C GLY A 653 5.74 -13.51 44.18
N ASP A 654 4.97 -12.95 45.11
CA ASP A 654 3.89 -13.68 45.79
C ASP A 654 2.56 -13.76 45.01
N THR A 655 2.40 -12.96 43.94
CA THR A 655 1.12 -12.81 43.22
C THR A 655 1.15 -13.24 41.76
N MET A 656 2.34 -13.43 41.19
CA MET A 656 2.51 -13.74 39.77
C MET A 656 2.90 -15.20 39.58
N HIS A 657 2.00 -16.00 39.03
CA HIS A 657 2.29 -17.37 38.61
C HIS A 657 2.73 -17.38 37.13
N ALA A 658 3.88 -18.00 36.86
CA ALA A 658 4.46 -18.05 35.52
C ALA A 658 5.09 -19.42 35.27
N VAL A 659 4.60 -20.16 34.27
CA VAL A 659 5.01 -21.56 34.04
C VAL A 659 5.14 -21.91 32.56
N ILE A 660 6.15 -22.72 32.25
CA ILE A 660 6.29 -23.41 30.96
C ILE A 660 6.18 -24.91 31.22
N ASN A 661 5.35 -25.59 30.43
CA ASN A 661 5.27 -27.05 30.44
C ASN A 661 5.31 -27.60 29.02
N THR A 662 6.35 -28.38 28.71
CA THR A 662 6.59 -28.95 27.39
C THR A 662 6.70 -30.47 27.42
N ASN A 663 6.07 -31.10 26.44
CA ASN A 663 6.20 -32.50 26.11
C ASN A 663 6.19 -32.67 24.59
N HIS A 664 7.38 -32.88 24.00
CA HIS A 664 7.57 -33.02 22.56
C HIS A 664 7.42 -34.45 22.03
N ASP A 665 6.97 -35.38 22.88
CA ASP A 665 6.86 -36.80 22.58
C ASP A 665 5.41 -37.32 22.52
N HIS A 666 4.43 -36.43 22.36
CA HIS A 666 3.03 -36.83 22.29
C HIS A 666 2.68 -37.38 20.89
N SER A 667 3.12 -38.61 20.61
CA SER A 667 2.97 -39.27 19.31
C SER A 667 1.65 -40.05 19.12
N PHE A 668 0.59 -39.73 19.87
CA PHE A 668 -0.66 -40.52 19.91
C PHE A 668 -1.75 -39.98 18.98
N GLY A 669 -1.35 -39.29 17.91
CA GLY A 669 -2.25 -38.61 16.98
C GLY A 669 -2.45 -37.12 17.34
N PRO A 670 -3.18 -36.38 16.49
CA PRO A 670 -3.42 -34.94 16.68
C PRO A 670 -4.48 -34.64 17.75
N GLU A 671 -5.35 -35.59 18.08
CA GLU A 671 -6.34 -35.45 19.15
C GLU A 671 -5.64 -35.30 20.50
N ASN A 672 -6.07 -34.32 21.30
CA ASN A 672 -5.49 -33.97 22.61
C ASN A 672 -4.04 -33.45 22.58
N GLN A 673 -3.51 -33.08 21.41
CA GLN A 673 -2.33 -32.22 21.36
C GLN A 673 -2.67 -30.80 21.80
N GLU A 674 -1.75 -30.17 22.51
CA GLU A 674 -1.91 -28.82 23.06
C GLU A 674 -0.72 -27.95 22.66
N SER A 675 -0.99 -26.73 22.22
CA SER A 675 0.03 -25.72 21.93
C SER A 675 -0.57 -24.34 22.13
N PHE A 676 -0.35 -23.72 23.29
CA PHE A 676 -0.93 -22.42 23.58
C PHE A 676 -0.09 -21.57 24.54
N ILE A 677 -0.38 -20.27 24.49
CA ILE A 677 0.02 -19.28 25.49
C ILE A 677 -1.27 -18.73 26.12
N LYS A 678 -1.25 -18.52 27.43
CA LYS A 678 -2.37 -17.97 28.19
C LYS A 678 -1.87 -16.83 29.07
N TRP A 679 -2.63 -15.74 29.10
CA TRP A 679 -2.42 -14.59 29.99
C TRP A 679 -3.70 -14.34 30.76
N GLU A 680 -3.62 -14.29 32.09
CA GLU A 680 -4.77 -13.91 32.93
C GLU A 680 -4.40 -12.70 33.78
N GLY A 681 -5.32 -11.74 33.82
CA GLY A 681 -5.23 -10.57 34.66
C GLY A 681 -6.53 -10.29 35.39
N THR A 682 -6.48 -9.34 36.31
CA THR A 682 -7.59 -9.05 37.25
C THR A 682 -8.91 -8.62 36.58
N LYS A 683 -8.88 -8.26 35.29
CA LYS A 683 -10.05 -7.83 34.50
C LYS A 683 -10.31 -8.67 33.25
N GLY A 684 -9.57 -9.75 33.02
CA GLY A 684 -9.80 -10.58 31.84
C GLY A 684 -8.71 -11.61 31.58
N ALA A 685 -8.86 -12.36 30.50
CA ALA A 685 -7.91 -13.38 30.07
C ALA A 685 -7.78 -13.42 28.55
N ILE A 686 -6.63 -13.90 28.09
CA ILE A 686 -6.30 -14.11 26.67
C ILE A 686 -5.73 -15.53 26.54
N LYS A 687 -6.14 -16.24 25.49
CA LYS A 687 -5.58 -17.55 25.13
C LYS A 687 -5.28 -17.57 23.64
N ALA A 688 -4.03 -17.85 23.30
CA ALA A 688 -3.56 -17.97 21.92
C ALA A 688 -3.07 -19.38 21.64
N ARG A 689 -3.64 -20.06 20.64
CA ARG A 689 -3.11 -21.33 20.11
C ARG A 689 -1.95 -21.03 19.17
N MET A 690 -0.79 -21.63 19.44
CA MET A 690 0.38 -21.63 18.55
C MET A 690 0.25 -22.79 17.55
N GLY A 691 -0.51 -22.57 16.49
CA GLY A 691 -0.92 -23.58 15.52
C GLY A 691 0.25 -24.17 14.72
N LEU A 692 1.30 -23.38 14.46
CA LEU A 692 2.53 -23.84 13.79
C LEU A 692 3.08 -25.15 14.38
N LEU A 693 3.11 -25.27 15.70
CA LEU A 693 3.75 -26.41 16.37
C LEU A 693 2.92 -27.69 16.30
N MET A 694 1.60 -27.60 16.16
CA MET A 694 0.72 -28.78 16.20
C MET A 694 0.85 -29.65 14.95
N ASN A 695 1.46 -29.14 13.87
CA ASN A 695 1.70 -29.87 12.63
C ASN A 695 2.91 -29.29 11.87
N TYR A 696 4.04 -29.14 12.57
CA TYR A 696 5.23 -28.51 11.99
C TYR A 696 5.77 -29.28 10.76
N PRO A 697 6.20 -28.61 9.66
CA PRO A 697 6.29 -27.15 9.47
C PRO A 697 5.02 -26.49 8.92
N HIS A 698 4.00 -27.27 8.55
CA HIS A 698 2.79 -26.74 7.90
C HIS A 698 1.87 -25.99 8.87
N GLY A 699 1.85 -26.40 10.13
CA GLY A 699 0.98 -25.87 11.16
C GLY A 699 -0.49 -26.29 11.00
N VAL A 700 -1.27 -25.86 11.98
CA VAL A 700 -2.72 -25.68 11.89
C VAL A 700 -3.00 -24.17 12.08
N PRO A 701 -4.23 -23.67 11.79
CA PRO A 701 -4.52 -22.26 12.02
C PRO A 701 -4.23 -21.84 13.46
N ASP A 702 -3.64 -20.66 13.65
CA ASP A 702 -3.59 -20.03 14.97
C ASP A 702 -5.02 -19.74 15.45
N LYS A 703 -5.18 -19.52 16.75
CA LYS A 703 -6.48 -19.10 17.32
C LYS A 703 -6.21 -18.09 18.42
N PHE A 704 -6.78 -16.90 18.31
CA PHE A 704 -6.66 -15.87 19.33
C PHE A 704 -8.01 -15.65 19.99
N GLU A 705 -8.07 -15.84 21.31
CA GLU A 705 -9.29 -15.70 22.10
C GLU A 705 -9.05 -14.78 23.28
N TYR A 706 -10.05 -13.98 23.63
CA TYR A 706 -10.01 -13.14 24.82
C TYR A 706 -11.36 -13.14 25.56
N CYS A 707 -11.32 -12.86 26.85
CA CYS A 707 -12.48 -12.69 27.72
C CYS A 707 -12.24 -11.46 28.59
N LEU A 708 -13.09 -10.44 28.50
CA LEU A 708 -13.02 -9.25 29.36
C LEU A 708 -14.12 -9.32 30.42
N MET A 709 -13.75 -9.04 31.68
CA MET A 709 -14.68 -9.03 32.80
C MET A 709 -15.41 -7.68 32.84
N ARG A 710 -16.74 -7.73 32.93
CA ARG A 710 -17.60 -6.57 33.13
C ARG A 710 -18.53 -6.83 34.31
N GLU A 711 -18.77 -5.79 35.11
CA GLU A 711 -19.59 -5.91 36.31
C GLU A 711 -21.03 -6.28 35.95
N GLY A 712 -21.55 -7.35 36.53
CA GLY A 712 -22.91 -7.84 36.27
C GLY A 712 -23.10 -8.66 34.99
N GLU A 713 -22.05 -8.86 34.19
CA GLU A 713 -22.10 -9.69 32.97
C GLU A 713 -21.50 -11.09 33.21
N THR A 714 -21.96 -12.08 32.43
CA THR A 714 -21.36 -13.42 32.46
C THR A 714 -20.09 -13.45 31.61
N PRO A 715 -18.96 -13.98 32.11
CA PRO A 715 -17.71 -14.06 31.35
C PRO A 715 -17.91 -14.81 30.03
N THR A 716 -17.54 -14.17 28.92
CA THR A 716 -17.72 -14.70 27.57
C THR A 716 -16.40 -14.61 26.79
N TRP A 717 -16.02 -15.70 26.13
CA TRP A 717 -14.85 -15.75 25.27
C TRP A 717 -15.20 -15.32 23.85
N HIS A 718 -14.37 -14.46 23.29
CA HIS A 718 -14.46 -13.96 21.92
C HIS A 718 -13.25 -14.47 21.13
N THR A 719 -13.48 -15.03 19.95
CA THR A 719 -12.41 -15.39 19.01
C THR A 719 -12.21 -14.26 18.01
N VAL A 720 -10.95 -13.91 17.74
CA VAL A 720 -10.56 -12.97 16.69
C VAL A 720 -9.69 -13.70 15.69
N GLU A 721 -10.00 -13.54 14.41
CA GLU A 721 -9.14 -13.98 13.33
C GLU A 721 -8.05 -12.93 13.12
N LEU A 722 -6.80 -13.32 13.35
CA LEU A 722 -5.64 -12.47 13.12
C LEU A 722 -4.95 -12.90 11.83
N GLU A 723 -4.46 -11.93 11.06
CA GLU A 723 -3.66 -12.20 9.88
C GLU A 723 -2.22 -12.55 10.26
N GLY A 724 -1.64 -13.50 9.52
CA GLY A 724 -0.29 -14.00 9.74
C GLY A 724 -0.20 -15.03 10.88
N SER A 725 1.00 -15.57 11.05
CA SER A 725 1.31 -16.61 12.03
C SER A 725 2.67 -16.39 12.69
N TRP A 726 3.11 -17.37 13.47
CA TRP A 726 4.45 -17.36 14.04
C TRP A 726 5.52 -17.40 12.93
N PHE A 727 5.42 -18.36 12.02
CA PHE A 727 6.31 -18.47 10.87
C PHE A 727 5.49 -18.29 9.59
N PRO A 728 5.97 -17.53 8.60
CA PRO A 728 7.21 -16.74 8.63
C PRO A 728 7.04 -15.35 9.27
N ASP A 729 5.81 -14.91 9.52
CA ASP A 729 5.50 -13.48 9.66
C ASP A 729 6.21 -12.76 10.80
N ALA A 730 6.42 -13.43 11.92
CA ALA A 730 7.05 -12.82 13.08
C ALA A 730 8.53 -12.43 12.84
N PHE A 731 9.19 -12.99 11.82
CA PHE A 731 10.55 -12.63 11.40
C PHE A 731 10.61 -11.24 10.75
N MET A 732 9.48 -10.74 10.24
CA MET A 732 9.40 -9.35 9.75
C MET A 732 9.63 -8.36 10.90
N GLY A 733 9.12 -8.67 12.10
CA GLY A 733 9.23 -7.79 13.25
C GLY A 733 10.65 -7.67 13.82
N THR A 734 11.42 -8.77 13.83
CA THR A 734 12.81 -8.73 14.33
C THR A 734 13.73 -7.96 13.41
N MET A 735 13.68 -8.24 12.09
CA MET A 735 14.48 -7.48 11.12
C MET A 735 13.99 -6.04 10.96
N GLY A 736 12.67 -5.83 10.92
CA GLY A 736 12.07 -4.51 10.82
C GLY A 736 12.45 -3.62 12.01
N SER A 737 12.32 -4.10 13.25
CA SER A 737 12.73 -3.32 14.43
C SER A 737 14.22 -3.00 14.47
N LEU A 738 15.08 -3.88 13.95
CA LEU A 738 16.50 -3.60 13.78
C LEU A 738 16.73 -2.43 12.80
N MET A 739 16.09 -2.46 11.62
CA MET A 739 16.20 -1.39 10.62
C MET A 739 15.70 -0.06 11.18
N ARG A 740 14.54 -0.07 11.83
CA ARG A 740 13.93 1.10 12.49
C ARG A 740 14.84 1.71 13.54
N TYR A 741 15.44 0.87 14.39
CA TYR A 741 16.41 1.33 15.39
C TYR A 741 17.65 1.93 14.72
N LYS A 742 18.17 1.27 13.67
CA LYS A 742 19.35 1.75 12.92
C LYS A 742 19.11 3.10 12.24
N GLN A 743 17.86 3.40 11.89
CA GLN A 743 17.43 4.65 11.26
C GLN A 743 17.00 5.73 12.26
N GLY A 744 16.89 5.39 13.55
CA GLY A 744 16.46 6.33 14.59
C GLY A 744 14.95 6.51 14.69
N GLU A 745 14.15 5.61 14.09
CA GLU A 745 12.68 5.63 14.23
C GLU A 745 12.20 5.14 15.61
N ILE A 746 13.02 4.32 16.28
CA ILE A 746 12.76 3.84 17.64
C ILE A 746 14.03 3.97 18.49
N ASP A 747 13.85 4.32 19.77
CA ASP A 747 14.97 4.51 20.70
C ASP A 747 15.45 3.22 21.38
N VAL A 748 14.63 2.16 21.33
CA VAL A 748 14.89 0.89 22.03
C VAL A 748 14.75 -0.26 21.06
N LEU A 749 15.82 -1.04 20.92
CA LEU A 749 15.82 -2.27 20.13
C LEU A 749 15.25 -3.44 20.96
N PRO A 750 14.03 -3.96 20.66
CA PRO A 750 13.28 -4.84 21.57
C PRO A 750 13.92 -6.21 21.84
N THR A 751 14.80 -6.69 20.96
CA THR A 751 15.51 -7.98 21.11
C THR A 751 17.02 -7.80 21.04
N SER A 752 17.52 -6.66 21.55
CA SER A 752 18.96 -6.37 21.59
C SER A 752 19.76 -7.47 22.29
N VAL A 753 21.04 -7.59 21.93
CA VAL A 753 21.98 -8.49 22.63
C VAL A 753 22.08 -8.18 24.14
N GLU A 754 21.91 -6.92 24.53
CA GLU A 754 21.84 -6.47 25.92
C GLU A 754 20.60 -6.97 26.67
N ASP A 755 19.49 -7.17 25.97
CA ASP A 755 18.29 -7.75 26.55
C ASP A 755 18.37 -9.29 26.58
N VAL A 756 18.79 -9.91 25.48
CA VAL A 756 18.69 -11.37 25.30
C VAL A 756 19.76 -12.14 26.08
N ILE A 757 20.86 -11.51 26.49
CA ILE A 757 21.80 -12.12 27.46
C ILE A 757 21.09 -12.51 28.77
N LYS A 758 20.06 -11.78 29.18
CA LYS A 758 19.29 -12.10 30.39
C LYS A 758 18.37 -13.32 30.16
N THR A 759 17.87 -13.54 28.95
CA THR A 759 17.21 -14.81 28.55
C THR A 759 18.18 -15.97 28.75
N MET A 760 19.43 -15.82 28.29
CA MET A 760 20.45 -16.85 28.45
C MET A 760 20.78 -17.13 29.93
N ALA A 761 20.77 -16.10 30.79
CA ALA A 761 20.96 -16.26 32.23
C ALA A 761 19.83 -17.10 32.88
N VAL A 762 18.59 -16.96 32.41
CA VAL A 762 17.46 -17.77 32.87
C VAL A 762 17.54 -19.19 32.33
N VAL A 763 17.97 -19.38 31.08
CA VAL A 763 18.25 -20.72 30.52
C VAL A 763 19.28 -21.46 31.37
N GLU A 764 20.38 -20.83 31.76
CA GLU A 764 21.37 -21.43 32.67
C GLU A 764 20.78 -21.79 34.04
N ALA A 765 19.95 -20.91 34.61
CA ALA A 765 19.30 -21.19 35.89
C ALA A 765 18.32 -22.37 35.81
N ALA A 766 17.63 -22.56 34.68
CA ALA A 766 16.75 -23.71 34.47
C ALA A 766 17.56 -25.03 34.44
N TYR A 767 18.71 -25.05 33.76
CA TYR A 767 19.59 -26.22 33.79
C TYR A 767 20.19 -26.46 35.18
N ALA A 768 20.68 -25.41 35.85
CA ALA A 768 21.19 -25.50 37.21
C ALA A 768 20.14 -26.06 38.19
N SER A 769 18.89 -25.61 38.04
CA SER A 769 17.76 -26.08 38.84
C SER A 769 17.43 -27.55 38.57
N SER A 770 17.38 -27.96 37.29
CA SER A 770 17.12 -29.36 36.91
C SER A 770 18.13 -30.34 37.48
N ASP A 771 19.40 -29.92 37.53
CA ASP A 771 20.50 -30.77 38.01
C ASP A 771 20.61 -30.78 39.53
N ALA A 772 20.33 -29.65 40.20
CA ALA A 772 20.40 -29.53 41.66
C ALA A 772 19.10 -29.91 42.38
N GLY A 773 17.97 -29.99 41.67
CA GLY A 773 16.65 -30.28 42.26
C GLY A 773 16.10 -29.17 43.16
N LYS A 774 16.49 -27.91 42.94
CA LYS A 774 16.08 -26.75 43.75
C LYS A 774 15.97 -25.49 42.90
N ALA A 775 15.26 -24.47 43.38
CA ALA A 775 15.21 -23.16 42.73
C ALA A 775 16.62 -22.57 42.56
N SER A 776 16.87 -21.93 41.41
CA SER A 776 18.16 -21.32 41.05
C SER A 776 17.97 -19.90 40.51
N PRO A 777 18.75 -18.92 40.96
CA PRO A 777 18.67 -17.55 40.44
C PRO A 777 19.25 -17.45 39.02
N PRO A 778 18.76 -16.55 38.15
CA PRO A 778 19.36 -16.27 36.85
C PRO A 778 20.84 -15.87 36.98
N GLY A 779 21.69 -16.45 36.14
CA GLY A 779 23.12 -16.13 36.12
C GLY A 779 24.00 -17.26 35.60
N PRO A 780 25.31 -17.02 35.50
CA PRO A 780 26.25 -18.03 35.05
C PRO A 780 26.27 -19.22 36.00
N ARG A 781 26.31 -20.41 35.42
CA ARG A 781 26.41 -21.66 36.18
C ARG A 781 27.77 -21.73 36.87
N ARG A 782 27.80 -21.85 38.21
CA ARG A 782 29.03 -22.13 38.95
C ARG A 782 29.43 -23.58 38.66
N ASN A 783 30.46 -23.75 37.84
CA ASN A 783 30.98 -25.01 37.28
C ASN A 783 30.17 -25.54 36.09
N ALA A 784 30.67 -25.26 34.89
CA ALA A 784 30.45 -26.04 33.68
C ALA A 784 31.81 -26.61 33.25
#